data_AF-A0A2D8AF85-F1
#
_entry.id   AF-A0A2D8AF85-F1
#
_cell.length_a   1.000
_cell.length_b   1.000
_cell.length_c   1.000
_cell.angle_alpha   90.00
_cell.angle_beta   90.00
_cell.angle_gamma   90.00
#
_symmetry.space_group_name_H-M   'P 1'
#
loop_
_entity.id
_entity.type
_entity.pdbx_description
1 polymer ?
#
loop_
_entity_poly.entity_id
_entity_poly.type
_entity_poly.pdbx_seq_one_letter_code
_entity_poly.pdbx_strand_id
1 'polypeptide(L)'
;MLPPSTFPLSRLATACRRLCFSAGVAALVSSACVVPAYADIGDIDNDGIADHLDTDRDGDGLSNFLEQSAGTDPDVPDQTDLDGDGIPDSIDEDIDNDGIVNQRDAFPRDPSEWLDTDRDGIGNNADKDMDGDGILNRFEQQLGYDPLNPRSVPADSDGDGWPDALDQDMDNDGHDNQSDAFPLDASEWSDMDGDGIGDKADPDIDGDGISNELEKQVGTDPRNKASVPDDFDRDGRPDVLDEDMDGDGVANAQDQYPRDSAESRDTDMDGIPDNQDPDSDNDGVPDVFELHLGTDPYDAASRPADLDGDGMPDKFDSDRDGDGYDNRLDVFPDDPSEWMDTDGDGIGDNADPDRDNDGFNNDIEELAGTDDRDPLSVPEDLDKDGLADVVDPDIDGDGVANEDDAFPRDPLEWSDYDQDGIGDNSDIDGDNDGIANRYELQLGFDPFDENSTPPDLDGDGIPDALDSDIDGDGFGNAMDEFPLNPLEWHDLDGDHIGDNSDDDIDGDGISNEYEILAGTNPADAASVPSDIDGDGIPDVLDDDMDGDGFLNDADAFPMDINEWSDLDGDGIGDNADEDRDGDGIRNDWELTLGFDPDDASSTPADLDHDGIPDAMDDDIDGDGVANGDDVFPRDPAEWANLDGDGIGDNSDDDIDGDGIINRYENQLGTDPRDASSVPPDMDGDGIPDALDDDRDGDGVANSKDVFPDDVSEWADLDGDGIGDNADDDRDGDGFSNAIELAAGTDDRDKTSFPDEEGPVLDFVKWIDGPALQGMVYDDGMGVESVWLNAPDGDFCRGTLVYTGHFRIDCPQMQNSPRWQLVAEDKAGNKTVQWVDIPDAD
;
A
#
# COMPACT_ATOMS: atom_id res chain seq x y z
N MET A 1 33.46 31.25 38.21
CA MET A 1 33.05 32.04 39.40
C MET A 1 31.74 32.78 39.09
N LEU A 2 31.13 33.46 40.06
CA LEU A 2 29.79 34.07 39.97
C LEU A 2 29.81 35.56 39.45
N PRO A 3 28.64 36.17 39.12
CA PRO A 3 28.46 37.33 38.20
C PRO A 3 28.44 38.72 38.95
N PRO A 4 27.61 39.78 38.70
CA PRO A 4 26.63 40.14 37.63
C PRO A 4 26.41 41.66 37.21
N SER A 5 25.54 41.86 36.19
CA SER A 5 24.44 42.88 36.07
C SER A 5 24.66 44.42 36.01
N THR A 6 23.91 45.10 35.12
CA THR A 6 22.97 46.27 35.32
C THR A 6 22.46 46.79 33.94
N PHE A 7 21.20 47.17 33.60
CA PHE A 7 20.07 47.98 34.17
C PHE A 7 20.20 49.54 33.97
N PRO A 8 19.12 50.36 33.84
CA PRO A 8 18.10 50.43 32.76
C PRO A 8 17.59 51.87 32.42
N LEU A 9 16.46 52.03 31.68
CA LEU A 9 15.57 53.22 31.72
C LEU A 9 14.10 52.89 31.31
N SER A 10 13.13 53.81 31.47
CA SER A 10 11.68 53.65 31.10
C SER A 10 10.84 54.95 31.24
N ARG A 11 9.49 54.88 30.99
CA ARG A 11 8.37 55.85 31.29
C ARG A 11 8.07 56.97 30.25
N LEU A 12 6.84 57.49 30.05
CA LEU A 12 5.42 57.05 30.27
C LEU A 12 4.40 58.02 29.58
N ALA A 13 3.28 57.49 29.06
CA ALA A 13 1.94 58.10 28.85
C ALA A 13 1.71 59.45 28.11
N THR A 14 0.69 59.50 27.22
CA THR A 14 -0.61 60.20 27.46
C THR A 14 -1.56 60.22 26.22
N ALA A 15 -2.83 59.85 26.46
CA ALA A 15 -4.06 60.13 25.68
C ALA A 15 -4.12 59.96 24.15
N CYS A 16 -4.98 59.03 23.68
CA CYS A 16 -5.49 59.05 22.31
C CYS A 16 -6.59 60.11 22.14
N ARG A 17 -6.51 60.89 21.06
CA ARG A 17 -7.53 61.82 20.56
C ARG A 17 -7.68 61.54 19.05
N ARG A 18 -8.90 61.58 18.51
CA ARG A 18 -9.23 61.24 17.10
C ARG A 18 -8.12 61.62 16.09
N LEU A 19 -7.62 60.65 15.30
CA LEU A 19 -7.47 60.71 13.81
C LEU A 19 -6.67 59.49 13.25
N CYS A 20 -7.15 58.99 12.11
CA CYS A 20 -6.46 58.25 11.02
C CYS A 20 -5.60 56.97 11.25
N PHE A 21 -5.91 55.97 10.42
CA PHE A 21 -5.04 54.99 9.72
C PHE A 21 -4.32 53.82 10.44
N SER A 22 -4.59 52.62 9.90
CA SER A 22 -3.73 51.45 9.67
C SER A 22 -2.82 50.83 10.75
N ALA A 23 -2.99 49.51 10.93
CA ALA A 23 -2.04 48.49 11.41
C ALA A 23 -1.46 48.61 12.85
N GLY A 24 -1.24 47.52 13.59
CA GLY A 24 -1.53 46.11 13.29
C GLY A 24 -0.53 45.14 13.91
N VAL A 25 -0.59 44.91 15.23
CA VAL A 25 0.22 43.89 15.96
C VAL A 25 -0.64 43.26 17.07
N ALA A 26 -0.39 42.00 17.43
CA ALA A 26 -1.25 41.17 18.27
C ALA A 26 -0.75 40.94 19.73
N ALA A 27 -1.60 40.24 20.51
CA ALA A 27 -1.32 39.44 21.72
C ALA A 27 -1.22 40.10 23.14
N LEU A 28 -2.16 39.70 24.02
CA LEU A 28 -2.04 39.37 25.48
C LEU A 28 -1.79 40.49 26.54
N VAL A 29 -2.13 40.36 27.86
CA VAL A 29 -3.21 39.64 28.60
C VAL A 29 -3.29 40.08 30.10
N SER A 30 -4.40 39.75 30.80
CA SER A 30 -4.62 39.62 32.28
C SER A 30 -4.40 40.77 33.30
N SER A 31 -5.53 41.23 33.88
CA SER A 31 -5.92 41.30 35.33
C SER A 31 -4.95 41.70 36.48
N ALA A 32 -5.34 42.38 37.59
CA ALA A 32 -6.58 43.12 37.99
C ALA A 32 -6.48 43.85 39.39
N CYS A 33 -7.47 44.73 39.71
CA CYS A 33 -8.22 44.86 41.00
C CYS A 33 -8.05 46.04 42.03
N VAL A 34 -9.22 46.36 42.69
CA VAL A 34 -9.55 47.06 43.99
C VAL A 34 -9.82 48.60 44.03
N VAL A 35 -11.04 49.00 44.46
CA VAL A 35 -11.57 50.40 44.57
C VAL A 35 -12.70 50.56 45.65
N PRO A 36 -12.86 51.73 46.34
CA PRO A 36 -14.04 52.10 47.17
C PRO A 36 -14.73 53.45 46.79
N ALA A 37 -15.88 53.83 47.40
CA ALA A 37 -16.70 55.03 47.06
C ALA A 37 -17.49 55.71 48.24
N TYR A 38 -18.14 56.85 47.97
CA TYR A 38 -18.90 57.81 48.85
C TYR A 38 -19.67 58.85 47.94
N ALA A 39 -20.62 59.74 48.32
CA ALA A 39 -21.55 60.01 49.46
C ALA A 39 -22.28 61.38 49.22
N ASP A 40 -23.48 61.80 49.67
CA ASP A 40 -24.73 61.21 50.23
C ASP A 40 -25.91 62.26 50.11
N ILE A 41 -27.05 61.99 49.44
CA ILE A 41 -28.38 62.69 49.52
C ILE A 41 -29.49 61.63 49.25
N GLY A 42 -30.72 61.81 49.75
CA GLY A 42 -31.84 60.84 49.61
C GLY A 42 -32.99 61.28 48.70
N ASP A 43 -33.59 60.29 48.05
CA ASP A 43 -34.55 60.31 46.93
C ASP A 43 -35.14 58.86 46.85
N ILE A 44 -36.45 58.65 46.63
CA ILE A 44 -37.09 57.31 46.76
C ILE A 44 -36.92 56.44 45.50
N ASP A 45 -37.47 56.86 44.36
CA ASP A 45 -37.35 56.13 43.09
C ASP A 45 -36.02 56.46 42.37
N ASN A 46 -35.42 57.60 42.73
CA ASN A 46 -34.17 58.17 42.21
C ASN A 46 -34.29 58.73 40.77
N ASP A 47 -35.46 59.24 40.36
CA ASP A 47 -35.60 60.05 39.14
C ASP A 47 -34.87 61.41 39.25
N GLY A 48 -34.75 61.95 40.47
CA GLY A 48 -34.16 63.25 40.78
C GLY A 48 -35.11 64.28 41.41
N ILE A 49 -36.39 63.95 41.59
CA ILE A 49 -37.43 64.77 42.23
C ILE A 49 -37.67 64.27 43.66
N ALA A 50 -36.96 64.87 44.62
CA ALA A 50 -37.09 64.51 46.03
C ALA A 50 -38.57 64.42 46.50
N ASP A 51 -38.94 63.25 47.02
CA ASP A 51 -40.27 62.65 47.17
C ASP A 51 -41.41 63.52 47.75
N HIS A 52 -41.08 64.59 48.48
CA HIS A 52 -42.03 65.60 48.95
C HIS A 52 -42.65 66.51 47.85
N LEU A 53 -42.18 66.39 46.60
CA LEU A 53 -42.67 67.15 45.45
C LEU A 53 -43.31 66.29 44.36
N ASP A 54 -43.24 64.96 44.45
CA ASP A 54 -43.79 64.09 43.42
C ASP A 54 -45.29 63.75 43.60
N THR A 55 -45.90 63.42 42.46
CA THR A 55 -47.29 63.02 42.25
C THR A 55 -47.46 61.52 42.02
N ASP A 56 -46.36 60.80 41.83
CA ASP A 56 -46.19 59.36 41.68
C ASP A 56 -44.88 59.06 42.43
N ARG A 57 -44.95 58.64 43.71
CA ARG A 57 -43.78 58.77 44.63
C ARG A 57 -42.77 57.63 44.47
N ASP A 58 -43.23 56.48 44.02
CA ASP A 58 -42.44 55.26 43.88
C ASP A 58 -42.20 54.87 42.40
N GLY A 59 -42.83 55.60 41.47
CA GLY A 59 -42.55 55.53 40.04
C GLY A 59 -43.28 54.40 39.32
N ASP A 60 -44.39 53.90 39.87
CA ASP A 60 -45.12 52.75 39.31
C ASP A 60 -46.00 53.10 38.10
N GLY A 61 -46.34 54.39 37.94
CA GLY A 61 -47.12 54.92 36.82
C GLY A 61 -48.57 55.28 37.18
N LEU A 62 -49.07 54.83 38.34
CA LEU A 62 -50.32 55.33 38.92
C LEU A 62 -50.04 56.56 39.79
N SER A 63 -50.81 57.62 39.58
CA SER A 63 -50.71 58.79 40.46
C SER A 63 -51.25 58.47 41.86
N ASN A 64 -50.62 59.04 42.89
CA ASN A 64 -50.93 58.99 44.35
C ASN A 64 -52.43 59.22 44.74
N PHE A 65 -53.29 59.59 43.78
CA PHE A 65 -54.74 59.78 43.91
C PHE A 65 -55.58 58.56 43.50
N LEU A 66 -55.13 57.77 42.51
CA LEU A 66 -55.89 56.63 41.97
C LEU A 66 -55.82 55.44 42.91
N GLU A 67 -54.61 55.07 43.34
CA GLU A 67 -54.35 54.06 44.37
C GLU A 67 -55.13 54.35 45.65
N GLN A 68 -55.07 55.60 46.14
CA GLN A 68 -55.81 56.06 47.32
C GLN A 68 -57.34 56.07 47.12
N SER A 69 -57.81 55.93 45.89
CA SER A 69 -59.22 55.71 45.54
C SER A 69 -59.58 54.22 45.39
N ALA A 70 -58.65 53.37 44.97
CA ALA A 70 -58.77 51.91 44.93
C ALA A 70 -58.64 51.27 46.33
N GLY A 71 -57.78 51.84 47.18
CA GLY A 71 -57.51 51.42 48.55
C GLY A 71 -56.06 51.00 48.86
N THR A 72 -55.11 51.21 47.94
CA THR A 72 -53.68 50.87 48.10
C THR A 72 -52.83 52.04 48.63
N ASP A 73 -51.52 51.85 48.79
CA ASP A 73 -50.64 52.71 49.61
C ASP A 73 -49.56 53.42 48.74
N PRO A 74 -49.66 54.74 48.48
CA PRO A 74 -48.90 55.48 47.44
C PRO A 74 -47.45 55.86 47.83
N ASP A 75 -46.78 54.87 48.39
CA ASP A 75 -45.38 54.80 48.80
C ASP A 75 -44.85 53.34 48.59
N VAL A 76 -45.60 52.47 47.88
CA VAL A 76 -45.35 51.04 47.62
C VAL A 76 -45.93 50.60 46.25
N PRO A 77 -45.10 50.28 45.23
CA PRO A 77 -45.59 49.76 43.94
C PRO A 77 -46.32 48.42 44.11
N ASP A 78 -47.64 48.37 43.85
CA ASP A 78 -48.47 47.22 44.25
C ASP A 78 -49.57 46.72 43.29
N GLN A 79 -49.72 47.26 42.07
CA GLN A 79 -50.83 46.90 41.16
C GLN A 79 -50.45 46.09 39.91
N THR A 80 -51.43 45.33 39.42
CA THR A 80 -51.40 44.59 38.15
C THR A 80 -52.66 44.92 37.34
N ASP A 81 -52.46 45.03 36.04
CA ASP A 81 -53.44 45.32 34.98
C ASP A 81 -53.06 44.36 33.84
N LEU A 82 -53.92 43.38 33.55
CA LEU A 82 -53.58 42.23 32.71
C LEU A 82 -53.53 42.55 31.21
N ASP A 83 -54.47 43.37 30.70
CA ASP A 83 -54.57 43.74 29.29
C ASP A 83 -53.93 45.12 28.99
N GLY A 84 -53.79 45.98 30.01
CA GLY A 84 -53.18 47.30 29.92
C GLY A 84 -54.14 48.43 29.54
N ASP A 85 -55.46 48.26 29.73
CA ASP A 85 -56.49 49.29 29.50
C ASP A 85 -56.34 50.50 30.45
N GLY A 86 -55.86 50.28 31.68
CA GLY A 86 -55.82 51.26 32.76
C GLY A 86 -56.90 51.08 33.83
N ILE A 87 -57.66 49.98 33.79
CA ILE A 87 -58.59 49.52 34.83
C ILE A 87 -57.99 48.29 35.54
N PRO A 88 -57.73 48.32 36.86
CA PRO A 88 -57.15 47.17 37.56
C PRO A 88 -58.09 45.96 37.60
N ASP A 89 -57.59 44.75 37.30
CA ASP A 89 -58.28 43.44 37.22
C ASP A 89 -59.45 43.27 38.20
N SER A 90 -59.27 43.75 39.43
CA SER A 90 -60.20 43.64 40.56
C SER A 90 -61.60 44.22 40.32
N ILE A 91 -61.77 45.06 39.29
CA ILE A 91 -63.04 45.74 38.98
C ILE A 91 -63.48 45.64 37.51
N ASP A 92 -62.78 44.87 36.66
CA ASP A 92 -63.17 44.73 35.25
C ASP A 92 -64.22 43.62 34.99
N GLU A 93 -64.98 43.77 33.90
CA GLU A 93 -65.98 42.82 33.41
C GLU A 93 -65.46 41.93 32.25
N ASP A 94 -64.28 42.23 31.69
CA ASP A 94 -63.62 41.56 30.54
C ASP A 94 -62.08 41.61 30.75
N ILE A 95 -61.51 40.66 31.51
CA ILE A 95 -60.18 40.80 32.15
C ILE A 95 -58.98 40.57 31.20
N ASP A 96 -59.20 40.00 30.02
CA ASP A 96 -58.16 39.75 29.01
C ASP A 96 -58.50 40.32 27.61
N ASN A 97 -59.66 40.97 27.48
CA ASN A 97 -60.08 41.76 26.33
C ASN A 97 -60.25 40.95 25.01
N ASP A 98 -60.62 39.67 25.12
CA ASP A 98 -61.06 38.86 23.98
C ASP A 98 -62.44 39.31 23.43
N GLY A 99 -63.25 39.94 24.29
CA GLY A 99 -64.58 40.47 23.99
C GLY A 99 -65.76 39.59 24.46
N ILE A 100 -65.49 38.52 25.20
CA ILE A 100 -66.45 37.58 25.78
C ILE A 100 -66.42 37.72 27.32
N VAL A 101 -67.02 38.81 27.82
CA VAL A 101 -67.24 39.10 29.28
C VAL A 101 -67.21 37.89 30.23
N ASN A 102 -66.48 38.03 31.34
CA ASN A 102 -66.05 37.02 32.32
C ASN A 102 -67.11 36.05 32.93
N GLN A 103 -68.39 36.19 32.54
CA GLN A 103 -69.52 35.34 32.94
C GLN A 103 -70.02 34.40 31.82
N ARG A 104 -69.46 34.51 30.61
CA ARG A 104 -69.91 33.78 29.42
C ARG A 104 -68.79 33.01 28.71
N ASP A 105 -67.57 33.42 28.96
CA ASP A 105 -66.35 32.70 28.66
C ASP A 105 -66.12 31.55 29.68
N ALA A 106 -65.42 30.50 29.22
CA ALA A 106 -64.95 29.36 29.99
C ALA A 106 -63.57 29.59 30.65
N PHE A 107 -62.71 30.47 30.09
CA PHE A 107 -61.34 30.70 30.56
C PHE A 107 -60.99 32.20 30.76
N PRO A 108 -61.60 32.95 31.73
CA PRO A 108 -61.53 34.44 31.83
C PRO A 108 -60.20 35.05 32.29
N ARG A 109 -59.10 34.59 31.69
CA ARG A 109 -57.70 35.02 31.78
C ARG A 109 -56.85 34.52 30.59
N ASP A 110 -57.43 33.82 29.60
CA ASP A 110 -56.74 33.33 28.40
C ASP A 110 -57.48 33.82 27.15
N PRO A 111 -57.08 34.95 26.55
CA PRO A 111 -57.77 35.57 25.41
C PRO A 111 -57.55 34.79 24.09
N SER A 112 -57.13 33.52 24.17
CA SER A 112 -57.08 32.57 23.06
C SER A 112 -58.09 31.42 23.16
N GLU A 113 -58.81 31.27 24.28
CA GLU A 113 -59.77 30.19 24.51
C GLU A 113 -61.06 30.67 25.18
N TRP A 114 -62.20 30.52 24.51
CA TRP A 114 -63.50 30.97 25.05
C TRP A 114 -64.62 29.92 25.02
N LEU A 115 -64.36 28.76 24.44
CA LEU A 115 -65.34 27.70 24.23
C LEU A 115 -64.75 26.33 24.55
N ASP A 116 -65.54 25.55 25.28
CA ASP A 116 -65.31 24.18 25.70
C ASP A 116 -66.59 23.39 25.33
N THR A 117 -66.45 22.35 24.50
CA THR A 117 -67.57 21.69 23.80
C THR A 117 -68.05 20.44 24.53
N ASP A 118 -67.15 19.52 24.88
CA ASP A 118 -67.46 18.26 25.55
C ASP A 118 -67.55 18.43 27.10
N ARG A 119 -66.75 19.35 27.65
CA ARG A 119 -66.52 19.68 29.07
C ARG A 119 -65.50 18.83 29.82
N ASP A 120 -64.40 18.45 29.18
CA ASP A 120 -63.20 17.93 29.84
C ASP A 120 -62.45 19.04 30.62
N GLY A 121 -62.47 20.28 30.13
CA GLY A 121 -61.81 21.46 30.71
C GLY A 121 -60.62 22.03 29.92
N ILE A 122 -60.41 21.59 28.68
CA ILE A 122 -59.52 22.18 27.66
C ILE A 122 -60.37 23.08 26.73
N GLY A 123 -59.77 24.13 26.19
CA GLY A 123 -60.43 24.99 25.20
C GLY A 123 -60.34 24.40 23.79
N ASN A 124 -61.39 24.64 22.98
CA ASN A 124 -61.52 24.10 21.62
C ASN A 124 -60.30 24.36 20.70
N ASN A 125 -59.50 25.41 20.91
CA ASN A 125 -58.36 25.71 20.03
C ASN A 125 -57.09 24.89 20.39
N ALA A 126 -56.99 24.38 21.63
CA ALA A 126 -55.94 23.51 22.14
C ALA A 126 -56.32 22.02 22.15
N ASP A 127 -57.62 21.73 22.10
CA ASP A 127 -58.19 20.39 22.16
C ASP A 127 -57.96 19.56 20.87
N LYS A 128 -57.94 18.23 21.04
CA LYS A 128 -57.61 17.21 20.04
C LYS A 128 -58.71 16.17 19.84
N ASP A 129 -59.75 16.17 20.68
CA ASP A 129 -60.98 15.37 20.55
C ASP A 129 -62.15 16.25 21.03
N MET A 130 -62.60 17.16 20.15
CA MET A 130 -63.50 18.28 20.48
C MET A 130 -64.96 17.85 20.78
N ASP A 131 -65.28 16.56 20.69
CA ASP A 131 -66.61 16.07 21.04
C ASP A 131 -66.63 14.83 21.95
N GLY A 132 -65.47 14.23 22.22
CA GLY A 132 -65.26 13.18 23.20
C GLY A 132 -65.72 11.79 22.75
N ASP A 133 -65.70 11.50 21.44
CA ASP A 133 -66.05 10.17 20.91
C ASP A 133 -64.90 9.15 20.93
N GLY A 134 -63.65 9.63 21.07
CA GLY A 134 -62.44 8.83 21.17
C GLY A 134 -61.51 8.90 19.96
N ILE A 135 -62.00 9.38 18.80
CA ILE A 135 -61.18 9.57 17.61
C ILE A 135 -60.64 11.01 17.57
N LEU A 136 -59.33 11.15 17.37
CA LEU A 136 -58.72 12.48 17.33
C LEU A 136 -59.20 13.31 16.13
N ASN A 137 -59.52 14.59 16.36
CA ASN A 137 -59.96 15.62 15.39
C ASN A 137 -59.24 15.56 14.02
N ARG A 138 -57.93 15.23 14.03
CA ARG A 138 -57.08 15.13 12.84
C ARG A 138 -57.48 13.97 11.91
N PHE A 139 -57.89 12.83 12.46
CA PHE A 139 -58.20 11.61 11.73
C PHE A 139 -59.59 11.69 11.12
N GLU A 140 -60.55 12.23 11.86
CA GLU A 140 -61.86 12.61 11.31
C GLU A 140 -61.73 13.57 10.12
N GLN A 141 -60.99 14.68 10.27
CA GLN A 141 -60.76 15.65 9.20
C GLN A 141 -60.08 15.01 7.98
N GLN A 142 -59.16 14.07 8.19
CA GLN A 142 -58.49 13.31 7.13
C GLN A 142 -59.46 12.37 6.39
N LEU A 143 -60.45 11.80 7.09
CA LEU A 143 -61.43 10.87 6.53
C LEU A 143 -62.76 11.51 6.09
N GLY A 144 -62.97 12.80 6.39
CA GLY A 144 -64.14 13.58 5.97
C GLY A 144 -65.32 13.57 6.96
N TYR A 145 -65.04 13.32 8.24
CA TYR A 145 -65.99 13.33 9.35
C TYR A 145 -66.04 14.72 10.05
N ASP A 146 -66.76 14.86 11.17
CA ASP A 146 -67.30 16.15 11.69
C ASP A 146 -66.96 16.34 13.19
N PRO A 147 -65.79 16.93 13.53
CA PRO A 147 -65.18 16.93 14.89
C PRO A 147 -65.87 17.75 15.99
N LEU A 148 -67.19 17.86 15.93
CA LEU A 148 -68.05 18.63 16.84
C LEU A 148 -69.40 17.91 17.08
N ASN A 149 -69.46 16.62 16.79
CA ASN A 149 -70.65 15.81 16.62
C ASN A 149 -70.33 14.29 16.84
N PRO A 150 -70.47 13.77 18.08
CA PRO A 150 -70.01 12.43 18.53
C PRO A 150 -70.96 11.31 18.07
N ARG A 151 -71.18 11.29 16.77
CA ARG A 151 -71.93 10.37 15.90
C ARG A 151 -71.36 10.37 14.48
N SER A 152 -70.38 11.23 14.20
CA SER A 152 -69.58 11.24 12.99
C SER A 152 -68.30 10.40 13.20
N VAL A 153 -68.40 9.30 13.93
CA VAL A 153 -67.26 8.42 14.18
C VAL A 153 -66.92 7.60 12.93
N PRO A 154 -65.63 7.47 12.56
CA PRO A 154 -65.14 6.40 11.70
C PRO A 154 -65.46 4.99 12.22
N ALA A 155 -65.08 3.96 11.46
CA ALA A 155 -65.02 2.60 12.00
C ALA A 155 -63.67 2.40 12.69
N ASP A 156 -63.71 1.80 13.87
CA ASP A 156 -62.62 1.47 14.78
C ASP A 156 -63.05 0.13 15.41
N SER A 157 -62.33 -0.94 15.08
CA SER A 157 -62.77 -2.33 15.31
C SER A 157 -62.27 -2.92 16.63
N ASP A 158 -61.12 -2.49 17.13
CA ASP A 158 -60.52 -2.94 18.39
C ASP A 158 -60.80 -1.97 19.55
N GLY A 159 -60.91 -0.66 19.27
CA GLY A 159 -61.19 0.43 20.20
C GLY A 159 -59.97 1.22 20.67
N ASP A 160 -58.85 1.25 19.93
CA ASP A 160 -57.62 1.96 20.34
C ASP A 160 -57.64 3.49 20.08
N GLY A 161 -58.48 3.97 19.15
CA GLY A 161 -58.56 5.38 18.73
C GLY A 161 -57.99 5.68 17.34
N TRP A 162 -57.50 4.67 16.60
CA TRP A 162 -57.20 4.75 15.17
C TRP A 162 -58.35 4.15 14.34
N PRO A 163 -58.83 4.85 13.30
CA PRO A 163 -59.81 4.26 12.38
C PRO A 163 -59.25 3.10 11.56
N ASP A 164 -60.03 2.04 11.32
CA ASP A 164 -59.68 0.84 10.53
C ASP A 164 -58.94 1.18 9.21
N ALA A 165 -59.35 2.26 8.55
CA ALA A 165 -58.83 2.70 7.25
C ALA A 165 -57.44 3.37 7.31
N LEU A 166 -56.90 3.59 8.51
CA LEU A 166 -55.59 4.20 8.80
C LEU A 166 -54.74 3.34 9.76
N ASP A 167 -55.36 2.35 10.38
CA ASP A 167 -54.74 1.44 11.34
C ASP A 167 -53.89 0.35 10.65
N GLN A 168 -52.98 -0.24 11.42
CA GLN A 168 -51.98 -1.21 10.99
C GLN A 168 -52.18 -2.60 11.63
N ASP A 169 -53.02 -2.77 12.65
CA ASP A 169 -53.25 -4.04 13.40
C ASP A 169 -54.75 -4.09 13.82
N MET A 170 -55.62 -4.40 12.86
CA MET A 170 -57.07 -4.10 12.89
C MET A 170 -57.90 -4.88 13.92
N ASP A 171 -57.30 -5.84 14.63
CA ASP A 171 -57.94 -6.56 15.73
C ASP A 171 -57.05 -6.77 16.97
N ASN A 172 -55.85 -6.16 16.99
CA ASN A 172 -54.93 -6.08 18.12
C ASN A 172 -54.46 -7.45 18.64
N ASP A 173 -54.27 -8.40 17.73
CA ASP A 173 -53.58 -9.68 17.95
C ASP A 173 -52.05 -9.48 18.13
N GLY A 174 -51.49 -8.43 17.52
CA GLY A 174 -50.08 -8.08 17.55
C GLY A 174 -49.33 -8.30 16.22
N HIS A 175 -50.05 -8.64 15.16
CA HIS A 175 -49.54 -8.85 13.81
C HIS A 175 -50.11 -7.79 12.86
N ASP A 176 -49.27 -7.17 12.02
CA ASP A 176 -49.76 -6.10 11.13
C ASP A 176 -50.60 -6.63 9.96
N ASN A 177 -51.54 -5.80 9.48
CA ASN A 177 -52.50 -6.08 8.40
C ASN A 177 -51.87 -6.45 7.03
N GLN A 178 -50.53 -6.48 6.91
CA GLN A 178 -49.79 -6.95 5.73
C GLN A 178 -49.02 -8.25 5.98
N SER A 179 -48.79 -8.59 7.24
CA SER A 179 -48.06 -9.76 7.74
C SER A 179 -48.99 -10.85 8.27
N ASP A 180 -50.23 -10.49 8.61
CA ASP A 180 -51.31 -11.37 9.02
C ASP A 180 -52.10 -11.92 7.81
N ALA A 181 -52.39 -13.22 7.83
CA ALA A 181 -53.22 -13.91 6.85
C ALA A 181 -54.74 -13.66 7.05
N PHE A 182 -55.18 -13.30 8.27
CA PHE A 182 -56.59 -13.07 8.60
C PHE A 182 -56.82 -11.78 9.44
N PRO A 183 -56.63 -10.55 8.89
CA PRO A 183 -56.68 -9.24 9.61
C PRO A 183 -58.03 -8.78 10.21
N LEU A 184 -58.84 -9.72 10.69
CA LEU A 184 -60.17 -9.60 11.30
C LEU A 184 -60.53 -10.79 12.24
N ASP A 185 -59.62 -11.76 12.47
CA ASP A 185 -59.77 -12.83 13.47
C ASP A 185 -58.49 -13.00 14.31
N ALA A 186 -58.38 -12.19 15.36
CA ALA A 186 -57.40 -12.21 16.47
C ALA A 186 -57.27 -13.54 17.26
N SER A 187 -57.54 -14.67 16.61
CA SER A 187 -57.26 -16.00 17.10
C SER A 187 -56.44 -16.85 16.12
N GLU A 188 -56.30 -16.48 14.84
CA GLU A 188 -55.55 -17.18 13.79
C GLU A 188 -54.87 -16.18 12.82
N TRP A 189 -53.55 -16.01 12.90
CA TRP A 189 -52.81 -15.06 12.03
C TRP A 189 -51.95 -15.72 10.92
N SER A 190 -51.84 -17.06 10.94
CA SER A 190 -50.89 -17.82 10.11
C SER A 190 -51.64 -18.85 9.27
N ASP A 191 -51.32 -18.89 7.97
CA ASP A 191 -51.72 -19.87 6.96
C ASP A 191 -50.43 -20.30 6.24
N MET A 192 -49.86 -21.43 6.67
CA MET A 192 -48.49 -21.83 6.32
C MET A 192 -48.36 -22.53 4.96
N ASP A 193 -49.38 -23.24 4.48
CA ASP A 193 -49.37 -23.88 3.15
C ASP A 193 -50.11 -23.07 2.06
N GLY A 194 -51.06 -22.20 2.46
CA GLY A 194 -51.84 -21.34 1.57
C GLY A 194 -53.19 -21.92 1.10
N ASP A 195 -53.74 -22.95 1.74
CA ASP A 195 -55.07 -23.51 1.43
C ASP A 195 -56.24 -22.59 1.85
N GLY A 196 -56.02 -21.69 2.81
CA GLY A 196 -57.04 -20.79 3.37
C GLY A 196 -57.63 -21.24 4.71
N ILE A 197 -57.00 -22.20 5.40
CA ILE A 197 -57.28 -22.61 6.79
C ILE A 197 -56.08 -22.23 7.65
N GLY A 198 -56.28 -21.54 8.78
CA GLY A 198 -55.17 -21.17 9.65
C GLY A 198 -54.53 -22.38 10.34
N ASP A 199 -53.22 -22.33 10.60
CA ASP A 199 -52.37 -23.40 11.17
C ASP A 199 -52.92 -24.05 12.46
N LYS A 200 -53.83 -23.36 13.15
CA LYS A 200 -54.47 -23.77 14.40
C LYS A 200 -55.68 -24.70 14.20
N ALA A 201 -56.28 -24.68 13.01
CA ALA A 201 -57.44 -25.48 12.61
C ALA A 201 -57.11 -26.58 11.58
N ASP A 202 -55.97 -26.46 10.91
CA ASP A 202 -55.52 -27.31 9.82
C ASP A 202 -55.12 -28.76 10.24
N PRO A 203 -55.53 -29.82 9.49
CA PRO A 203 -55.04 -31.19 9.65
C PRO A 203 -53.66 -31.54 9.01
N ASP A 204 -53.04 -30.68 8.20
CA ASP A 204 -51.82 -30.91 7.39
C ASP A 204 -51.06 -29.58 7.19
N ILE A 205 -50.48 -29.01 8.28
CA ILE A 205 -50.15 -27.56 8.40
C ILE A 205 -49.11 -27.03 7.40
N ASP A 206 -48.31 -27.90 6.80
CA ASP A 206 -47.39 -27.48 5.73
C ASP A 206 -47.77 -28.03 4.34
N GLY A 207 -48.84 -28.83 4.25
CA GLY A 207 -49.45 -29.34 3.03
C GLY A 207 -48.62 -30.37 2.27
N ASP A 208 -47.77 -31.17 2.93
CA ASP A 208 -46.96 -32.20 2.25
C ASP A 208 -47.75 -33.46 1.87
N GLY A 209 -48.94 -33.63 2.48
CA GLY A 209 -49.84 -34.76 2.26
C GLY A 209 -49.81 -35.80 3.39
N ILE A 210 -48.98 -35.62 4.41
CA ILE A 210 -48.83 -36.47 5.58
C ILE A 210 -49.45 -35.74 6.78
N SER A 211 -50.68 -36.12 7.13
CA SER A 211 -51.42 -35.43 8.19
C SER A 211 -50.66 -35.30 9.52
N ASN A 212 -50.87 -34.17 10.19
CA ASN A 212 -50.33 -33.76 11.49
C ASN A 212 -50.34 -34.82 12.61
N GLU A 213 -51.16 -35.86 12.52
CA GLU A 213 -51.29 -36.96 13.49
C GLU A 213 -50.38 -38.16 13.16
N LEU A 214 -50.13 -38.43 11.87
CA LEU A 214 -49.25 -39.52 11.43
C LEU A 214 -47.80 -39.19 11.73
N GLU A 215 -47.38 -37.97 11.41
CA GLU A 215 -46.07 -37.43 11.74
C GLU A 215 -45.74 -37.52 13.23
N LYS A 216 -46.68 -37.11 14.09
CA LYS A 216 -46.56 -37.21 15.56
C LYS A 216 -46.45 -38.65 16.06
N GLN A 217 -46.83 -39.64 15.26
CA GLN A 217 -46.66 -41.07 15.58
C GLN A 217 -45.30 -41.63 15.14
N VAL A 218 -44.71 -41.10 14.06
CA VAL A 218 -43.38 -41.52 13.55
C VAL A 218 -42.22 -40.64 14.05
N GLY A 219 -42.50 -39.45 14.56
CA GLY A 219 -41.54 -38.56 15.21
C GLY A 219 -41.08 -37.35 14.38
N THR A 220 -41.77 -37.03 13.28
CA THR A 220 -41.49 -35.88 12.41
C THR A 220 -42.19 -34.60 12.88
N ASP A 221 -41.85 -33.44 12.28
CA ASP A 221 -42.28 -32.10 12.71
C ASP A 221 -43.38 -31.48 11.81
N PRO A 222 -44.66 -31.43 12.26
CA PRO A 222 -45.85 -31.02 11.48
C PRO A 222 -45.96 -29.56 11.06
N ARG A 223 -44.84 -28.88 10.84
CA ARG A 223 -44.73 -27.48 10.38
C ARG A 223 -43.47 -27.33 9.54
N ASN A 224 -43.13 -28.35 8.76
CA ASN A 224 -41.92 -28.45 7.98
C ASN A 224 -42.09 -29.52 6.88
N LYS A 225 -42.52 -29.08 5.68
CA LYS A 225 -42.66 -29.87 4.44
C LYS A 225 -41.42 -30.68 3.99
N ALA A 226 -40.26 -30.46 4.59
CA ALA A 226 -39.05 -31.27 4.38
C ALA A 226 -38.84 -32.36 5.44
N SER A 227 -39.70 -32.45 6.45
CA SER A 227 -39.70 -33.41 7.54
C SER A 227 -40.55 -34.65 7.23
N VAL A 228 -40.62 -35.08 5.97
CA VAL A 228 -41.27 -36.36 5.63
C VAL A 228 -40.58 -37.52 6.35
N PRO A 229 -41.31 -38.59 6.72
CA PRO A 229 -40.71 -39.84 7.18
C PRO A 229 -39.96 -40.53 6.03
N ASP A 230 -38.87 -41.26 6.34
CA ASP A 230 -38.22 -42.15 5.36
C ASP A 230 -39.24 -43.20 4.85
N ASP A 231 -39.35 -43.35 3.54
CA ASP A 231 -40.13 -44.36 2.79
C ASP A 231 -39.25 -44.79 1.60
N PHE A 232 -38.41 -45.82 1.84
CA PHE A 232 -37.24 -46.11 1.02
C PHE A 232 -37.59 -46.78 -0.31
N ASP A 233 -38.44 -47.83 -0.31
CA ASP A 233 -38.92 -48.50 -1.53
C ASP A 233 -40.04 -47.72 -2.26
N ARG A 234 -40.78 -46.87 -1.53
CA ARG A 234 -41.91 -46.04 -1.97
C ARG A 234 -43.23 -46.81 -2.16
N ASP A 235 -43.48 -47.83 -1.34
CA ASP A 235 -44.81 -48.46 -1.13
C ASP A 235 -45.88 -47.43 -0.70
N GLY A 236 -45.46 -46.40 0.05
CA GLY A 236 -46.36 -45.49 0.77
C GLY A 236 -46.43 -45.80 2.28
N ARG A 237 -45.36 -46.38 2.83
CA ARG A 237 -45.20 -46.70 4.25
C ARG A 237 -43.89 -46.12 4.76
N PRO A 238 -43.92 -45.43 5.92
CA PRO A 238 -42.68 -45.10 6.60
C PRO A 238 -41.89 -46.36 6.98
N ASP A 239 -40.59 -46.38 6.72
CA ASP A 239 -39.63 -47.44 7.03
C ASP A 239 -39.83 -48.05 8.44
N VAL A 240 -40.11 -47.19 9.41
CA VAL A 240 -40.36 -47.53 10.83
C VAL A 240 -41.61 -48.40 11.07
N LEU A 241 -42.40 -48.67 10.03
CA LEU A 241 -43.61 -49.49 10.03
C LEU A 241 -43.58 -50.61 8.96
N ASP A 242 -42.46 -50.85 8.28
CA ASP A 242 -42.31 -51.90 7.27
C ASP A 242 -41.54 -53.15 7.73
N GLU A 243 -41.81 -54.27 7.04
CA GLU A 243 -41.19 -55.59 7.23
C GLU A 243 -40.16 -55.93 6.12
N ASP A 244 -40.12 -55.20 5.00
CA ASP A 244 -39.29 -55.41 3.79
C ASP A 244 -38.96 -54.04 3.15
N MET A 245 -37.95 -53.34 3.71
CA MET A 245 -37.78 -51.87 3.60
C MET A 245 -37.17 -51.38 2.27
N ASP A 246 -36.43 -52.23 1.57
CA ASP A 246 -35.84 -51.92 0.25
C ASP A 246 -36.45 -52.74 -0.90
N GLY A 247 -37.27 -53.75 -0.59
CA GLY A 247 -38.04 -54.51 -1.55
C GLY A 247 -37.23 -55.51 -2.39
N ASP A 248 -36.03 -55.89 -1.96
CA ASP A 248 -35.25 -56.98 -2.57
C ASP A 248 -36.01 -58.33 -2.50
N GLY A 249 -36.77 -58.55 -1.42
CA GLY A 249 -37.53 -59.76 -1.12
C GLY A 249 -37.05 -60.58 0.07
N VAL A 250 -36.01 -60.12 0.78
CA VAL A 250 -35.52 -60.63 2.06
C VAL A 250 -35.94 -59.68 3.19
N ALA A 251 -36.96 -60.09 3.94
CA ALA A 251 -37.50 -59.27 5.04
C ALA A 251 -36.43 -58.82 6.06
N ASN A 252 -36.60 -57.60 6.60
CA ASN A 252 -35.70 -56.81 7.48
C ASN A 252 -35.08 -57.52 8.72
N ALA A 253 -35.51 -58.74 9.02
CA ALA A 253 -35.04 -59.56 10.14
C ALA A 253 -34.24 -60.81 9.68
N GLN A 254 -33.98 -60.95 8.38
CA GLN A 254 -33.13 -61.97 7.76
C GLN A 254 -32.05 -61.36 6.86
N ASP A 255 -32.20 -60.09 6.47
CA ASP A 255 -31.20 -59.36 5.72
C ASP A 255 -30.09 -58.77 6.60
N GLN A 256 -28.88 -58.67 6.07
CA GLN A 256 -27.70 -58.03 6.68
C GLN A 256 -27.59 -56.55 6.30
N TYR A 257 -28.18 -56.16 5.17
CA TYR A 257 -28.30 -54.80 4.63
C TYR A 257 -29.77 -54.40 4.33
N PRO A 258 -30.68 -54.28 5.32
CA PRO A 258 -32.12 -53.94 5.11
C PRO A 258 -32.44 -52.53 4.55
N ARG A 259 -31.50 -51.90 3.85
CA ARG A 259 -31.59 -50.60 3.17
C ARG A 259 -30.74 -50.57 1.88
N ASP A 260 -30.47 -51.72 1.26
CA ASP A 260 -29.78 -51.79 -0.04
C ASP A 260 -30.30 -52.96 -0.90
N SER A 261 -31.25 -52.67 -1.78
CA SER A 261 -31.89 -53.64 -2.69
C SER A 261 -30.98 -54.33 -3.73
N ALA A 262 -29.66 -54.11 -3.67
CA ALA A 262 -28.66 -54.89 -4.40
C ALA A 262 -28.03 -56.02 -3.55
N GLU A 263 -28.09 -55.93 -2.22
CA GLU A 263 -27.24 -56.66 -1.28
C GLU A 263 -28.05 -57.31 -0.17
N SER A 264 -27.77 -58.59 0.12
CA SER A 264 -28.48 -59.33 1.18
C SER A 264 -27.59 -60.19 2.09
N ARG A 265 -26.26 -60.16 1.86
CA ARG A 265 -25.31 -61.02 2.58
C ARG A 265 -23.87 -60.50 2.53
N ASP A 266 -23.18 -60.73 3.65
CA ASP A 266 -21.76 -60.53 3.88
C ASP A 266 -21.35 -61.71 4.81
N THR A 267 -20.33 -62.46 4.41
CA THR A 267 -20.10 -63.84 4.90
C THR A 267 -19.14 -63.93 6.09
N ASP A 268 -18.09 -63.13 6.09
CA ASP A 268 -17.10 -63.02 7.18
C ASP A 268 -17.42 -61.90 8.20
N MET A 269 -18.28 -60.94 7.85
CA MET A 269 -18.74 -59.81 8.65
C MET A 269 -17.76 -58.63 8.77
N ASP A 270 -16.88 -58.38 7.79
CA ASP A 270 -16.09 -57.14 7.71
C ASP A 270 -16.93 -55.91 7.28
N GLY A 271 -18.01 -56.14 6.52
CA GLY A 271 -18.97 -55.14 6.07
C GLY A 271 -19.04 -54.93 4.56
N ILE A 272 -18.20 -55.56 3.75
CA ILE A 272 -18.33 -55.60 2.28
C ILE A 272 -19.27 -56.75 1.86
N PRO A 273 -20.25 -56.53 0.93
CA PRO A 273 -21.19 -57.58 0.52
C PRO A 273 -20.57 -58.69 -0.35
N ASP A 274 -21.09 -59.93 -0.23
CA ASP A 274 -20.74 -61.18 -0.98
C ASP A 274 -20.63 -61.03 -2.53
N ASN A 275 -21.13 -59.94 -3.13
CA ASN A 275 -21.14 -59.71 -4.58
C ASN A 275 -20.12 -58.64 -5.06
N GLN A 276 -19.59 -57.86 -4.11
CA GLN A 276 -18.71 -56.71 -4.29
C GLN A 276 -17.35 -56.94 -3.62
N ASP A 277 -17.28 -57.87 -2.67
CA ASP A 277 -16.04 -58.33 -2.08
C ASP A 277 -15.14 -59.04 -3.12
N PRO A 278 -13.84 -58.70 -3.18
CA PRO A 278 -12.86 -59.51 -3.89
C PRO A 278 -12.47 -60.82 -3.20
N ASP A 279 -12.79 -61.03 -1.92
CA ASP A 279 -12.32 -62.12 -1.02
C ASP A 279 -13.43 -62.49 0.00
N SER A 280 -14.51 -63.12 -0.48
CA SER A 280 -15.81 -63.20 0.21
C SER A 280 -15.88 -64.12 1.45
N ASP A 281 -14.76 -64.58 1.99
CA ASP A 281 -14.67 -65.14 3.34
C ASP A 281 -13.47 -64.62 4.16
N ASN A 282 -12.80 -63.59 3.63
CA ASN A 282 -11.74 -62.80 4.25
C ASN A 282 -10.61 -63.65 4.85
N ASP A 283 -10.23 -64.70 4.12
CA ASP A 283 -9.07 -65.51 4.47
C ASP A 283 -7.76 -64.92 3.92
N GLY A 284 -7.83 -64.08 2.90
CA GLY A 284 -6.70 -63.40 2.27
C GLY A 284 -6.38 -63.90 0.86
N VAL A 285 -7.23 -64.76 0.27
CA VAL A 285 -7.08 -65.26 -1.10
C VAL A 285 -8.29 -64.87 -1.95
N PRO A 286 -8.19 -63.81 -2.76
CA PRO A 286 -9.31 -63.30 -3.55
C PRO A 286 -10.07 -64.35 -4.40
N ASP A 287 -11.39 -64.26 -4.42
CA ASP A 287 -12.40 -64.98 -5.22
C ASP A 287 -11.92 -65.33 -6.64
N VAL A 288 -11.23 -64.39 -7.30
CA VAL A 288 -10.74 -64.54 -8.67
C VAL A 288 -9.59 -65.54 -8.80
N PHE A 289 -8.75 -65.68 -7.77
CA PHE A 289 -7.72 -66.71 -7.68
C PHE A 289 -8.34 -68.04 -7.22
N GLU A 290 -9.23 -68.01 -6.24
CA GLU A 290 -10.02 -69.15 -5.77
C GLU A 290 -10.70 -69.89 -6.93
N LEU A 291 -11.55 -69.18 -7.67
CA LEU A 291 -12.27 -69.68 -8.86
C LEU A 291 -11.33 -70.13 -9.99
N HIS A 292 -10.10 -69.63 -10.04
CA HIS A 292 -9.09 -70.02 -11.03
C HIS A 292 -8.29 -71.27 -10.62
N LEU A 293 -8.08 -71.48 -9.32
CA LEU A 293 -7.27 -72.57 -8.76
C LEU A 293 -8.13 -73.79 -8.38
N GLY A 294 -9.43 -73.57 -8.12
CA GLY A 294 -10.45 -74.63 -7.98
C GLY A 294 -10.96 -74.82 -6.55
N THR A 295 -10.91 -73.76 -5.76
CA THR A 295 -11.36 -73.67 -4.37
C THR A 295 -12.75 -73.01 -4.26
N ASP A 296 -13.22 -72.61 -3.08
CA ASP A 296 -14.65 -72.32 -2.78
C ASP A 296 -14.74 -71.02 -1.95
N PRO A 297 -15.00 -69.84 -2.57
CA PRO A 297 -14.86 -68.50 -1.95
C PRO A 297 -15.82 -68.14 -0.78
N TYR A 298 -16.40 -69.13 -0.10
CA TYR A 298 -17.33 -68.96 1.00
C TYR A 298 -17.05 -69.99 2.14
N ASP A 299 -15.82 -70.53 2.21
CA ASP A 299 -15.31 -71.46 3.22
C ASP A 299 -13.78 -71.30 3.38
N ALA A 300 -13.35 -70.32 4.18
CA ALA A 300 -11.98 -69.93 4.60
C ALA A 300 -11.04 -71.06 5.12
N ALA A 301 -11.47 -72.32 5.03
CA ALA A 301 -10.65 -73.52 5.19
C ALA A 301 -10.17 -74.11 3.85
N SER A 302 -10.51 -73.50 2.71
CA SER A 302 -10.37 -74.06 1.36
C SER A 302 -9.32 -73.32 0.50
N ARG A 303 -8.07 -73.21 0.95
CA ARG A 303 -7.06 -72.37 0.28
C ARG A 303 -6.19 -73.06 -0.78
N PRO A 304 -5.61 -72.27 -1.72
CA PRO A 304 -4.40 -72.62 -2.47
C PRO A 304 -3.17 -72.91 -1.61
N ALA A 305 -2.04 -73.16 -2.27
CA ALA A 305 -0.73 -73.18 -1.64
C ALA A 305 -0.06 -71.80 -1.76
N ASP A 306 0.58 -71.42 -0.66
CA ASP A 306 1.10 -70.13 -0.25
C ASP A 306 2.17 -70.50 0.79
N LEU A 307 3.44 -70.15 0.52
CA LEU A 307 4.62 -70.73 1.19
C LEU A 307 5.14 -69.83 2.32
N ASP A 308 5.17 -68.52 2.10
CA ASP A 308 5.62 -67.51 3.07
C ASP A 308 4.46 -67.01 3.96
N GLY A 309 3.25 -66.92 3.40
CA GLY A 309 2.05 -66.39 4.03
C GLY A 309 1.72 -64.93 3.71
N ASP A 310 2.24 -64.35 2.62
CA ASP A 310 1.90 -62.99 2.15
C ASP A 310 0.45 -62.87 1.63
N GLY A 311 -0.13 -64.00 1.17
CA GLY A 311 -1.46 -64.09 0.56
C GLY A 311 -1.45 -64.31 -0.96
N MET A 312 -0.29 -64.27 -1.61
CA MET A 312 -0.13 -64.59 -3.03
C MET A 312 0.14 -66.09 -3.23
N PRO A 313 -0.71 -66.82 -3.99
CA PRO A 313 -0.46 -68.25 -4.20
C PRO A 313 0.83 -68.52 -4.99
N ASP A 314 1.66 -69.48 -4.54
CA ASP A 314 3.02 -69.92 -4.98
C ASP A 314 3.39 -69.75 -6.47
N LYS A 315 2.36 -69.84 -7.31
CA LYS A 315 2.33 -70.03 -8.75
C LYS A 315 2.21 -68.71 -9.52
N PHE A 316 1.74 -67.65 -8.86
CA PHE A 316 1.64 -66.29 -9.40
C PHE A 316 2.68 -65.35 -8.79
N ASP A 317 3.23 -65.75 -7.66
CA ASP A 317 4.20 -65.04 -6.85
C ASP A 317 5.52 -64.71 -7.56
N SER A 318 6.09 -63.57 -7.19
CA SER A 318 7.41 -63.08 -7.55
C SER A 318 8.51 -63.36 -6.52
N ASP A 319 8.20 -63.71 -5.28
CA ASP A 319 9.14 -63.82 -4.13
C ASP A 319 8.56 -64.89 -3.17
N ARG A 320 8.77 -66.19 -3.46
CA ARG A 320 7.85 -67.25 -2.96
C ARG A 320 7.99 -67.55 -1.47
N ASP A 321 9.16 -67.32 -0.92
CA ASP A 321 9.47 -67.60 0.47
C ASP A 321 9.53 -66.32 1.33
N GLY A 322 9.43 -65.14 0.70
CA GLY A 322 9.10 -63.87 1.35
C GLY A 322 10.30 -63.20 2.01
N ASP A 323 11.52 -63.48 1.53
CA ASP A 323 12.75 -62.90 2.08
C ASP A 323 13.06 -61.50 1.53
N GLY A 324 12.40 -61.10 0.44
CA GLY A 324 12.51 -59.79 -0.20
C GLY A 324 13.20 -59.79 -1.57
N TYR A 325 13.58 -60.95 -2.12
CA TYR A 325 14.27 -61.07 -3.40
C TYR A 325 13.39 -61.76 -4.47
N ASP A 326 13.26 -61.13 -5.65
CA ASP A 326 12.49 -61.72 -6.77
C ASP A 326 13.10 -63.08 -7.17
N ASN A 327 12.25 -64.12 -7.25
CA ASN A 327 12.45 -65.53 -7.66
C ASN A 327 13.30 -65.76 -8.95
N ARG A 328 13.76 -64.69 -9.62
CA ARG A 328 14.62 -64.72 -10.83
C ARG A 328 16.01 -64.11 -10.61
N LEU A 329 16.23 -63.47 -9.47
CA LEU A 329 17.49 -62.86 -9.03
C LEU A 329 18.08 -63.64 -7.85
N ASP A 330 17.21 -64.11 -6.97
CA ASP A 330 17.51 -65.09 -5.94
C ASP A 330 17.96 -66.45 -6.54
N VAL A 331 18.82 -67.14 -5.80
CA VAL A 331 19.46 -68.43 -6.09
C VAL A 331 18.70 -69.60 -5.45
N PHE A 332 17.98 -69.40 -4.34
CA PHE A 332 17.29 -70.45 -3.57
C PHE A 332 15.77 -70.19 -3.36
N PRO A 333 14.95 -69.99 -4.41
CA PRO A 333 13.54 -69.51 -4.35
C PRO A 333 12.50 -70.52 -3.84
N ASP A 334 12.82 -71.24 -2.78
CA ASP A 334 11.96 -72.04 -1.90
C ASP A 334 12.57 -72.12 -0.44
N ASP A 335 13.52 -71.25 -0.05
CA ASP A 335 14.20 -71.22 1.27
C ASP A 335 14.46 -69.76 1.79
N PRO A 336 13.63 -69.22 2.70
CA PRO A 336 13.63 -67.80 3.12
C PRO A 336 14.78 -67.41 4.06
N SER A 337 15.87 -68.16 4.02
CA SER A 337 17.09 -67.86 4.75
C SER A 337 18.29 -67.57 3.86
N GLU A 338 18.19 -67.75 2.53
CA GLU A 338 19.32 -67.59 1.61
C GLU A 338 18.91 -67.01 0.25
N TRP A 339 19.36 -65.79 -0.08
CA TRP A 339 19.08 -65.14 -1.38
C TRP A 339 20.30 -65.00 -2.31
N MET A 340 21.52 -65.22 -1.78
CA MET A 340 22.79 -64.92 -2.45
C MET A 340 23.81 -66.04 -2.19
N ASP A 341 24.67 -66.27 -3.17
CA ASP A 341 25.72 -67.29 -3.23
C ASP A 341 26.93 -66.58 -3.85
N THR A 342 27.71 -65.90 -3.01
CA THR A 342 28.72 -64.91 -3.43
C THR A 342 29.93 -65.55 -4.14
N ASP A 343 30.41 -66.70 -3.66
CA ASP A 343 31.53 -67.43 -4.28
C ASP A 343 31.08 -68.45 -5.37
N GLY A 344 29.86 -69.00 -5.26
CA GLY A 344 29.31 -70.02 -6.14
C GLY A 344 29.47 -71.48 -5.66
N ASP A 345 29.73 -71.74 -4.37
CA ASP A 345 29.76 -73.06 -3.73
C ASP A 345 28.38 -73.74 -3.76
N GLY A 346 27.31 -72.97 -3.54
CA GLY A 346 25.93 -73.45 -3.37
C GLY A 346 25.50 -73.63 -1.91
N ILE A 347 26.23 -73.06 -0.96
CA ILE A 347 25.71 -72.57 0.33
C ILE A 347 25.32 -71.09 0.12
N GLY A 348 24.33 -70.59 0.86
CA GLY A 348 23.96 -69.18 0.80
C GLY A 348 24.73 -68.31 1.80
N ASP A 349 24.90 -67.03 1.47
CA ASP A 349 25.63 -66.01 2.25
C ASP A 349 25.31 -66.01 3.76
N ASN A 350 24.10 -66.36 4.20
CA ASN A 350 23.72 -66.27 5.62
C ASN A 350 24.14 -67.50 6.44
N ALA A 351 24.26 -68.68 5.82
CA ALA A 351 24.79 -69.90 6.41
C ALA A 351 26.26 -70.19 6.06
N ASP A 352 26.83 -69.49 5.08
CA ASP A 352 28.24 -69.64 4.70
C ASP A 352 29.18 -69.03 5.76
N PRO A 353 30.12 -69.82 6.33
CA PRO A 353 31.14 -69.30 7.23
C PRO A 353 32.31 -68.54 6.55
N ASP A 354 32.47 -68.60 5.22
CA ASP A 354 33.61 -68.08 4.44
C ASP A 354 33.10 -67.61 3.06
N ARG A 355 32.35 -66.49 3.06
CA ARG A 355 31.45 -66.02 1.98
C ARG A 355 32.09 -65.76 0.62
N ASP A 356 33.38 -65.47 0.56
CA ASP A 356 34.10 -65.21 -0.69
C ASP A 356 35.24 -66.19 -0.98
N ASN A 357 35.45 -67.16 -0.08
CA ASN A 357 36.39 -68.27 -0.21
C ASN A 357 37.87 -67.83 -0.29
N ASP A 358 38.25 -66.71 0.35
CA ASP A 358 39.65 -66.30 0.47
C ASP A 358 40.45 -67.17 1.47
N GLY A 359 39.75 -67.77 2.45
CA GLY A 359 40.27 -68.70 3.44
C GLY A 359 40.24 -68.21 4.89
N PHE A 360 39.81 -66.97 5.15
CA PHE A 360 39.38 -66.50 6.47
C PHE A 360 37.87 -66.68 6.64
N ASN A 361 37.39 -66.81 7.87
CA ASN A 361 35.97 -67.03 8.15
C ASN A 361 35.33 -65.74 8.69
N ASN A 362 34.05 -65.49 8.38
CA ASN A 362 33.38 -64.21 8.66
C ASN A 362 33.52 -63.73 10.13
N ASP A 363 33.62 -64.64 11.11
CA ASP A 363 33.83 -64.30 12.54
C ASP A 363 35.20 -63.64 12.80
N ILE A 364 36.24 -64.04 12.06
CA ILE A 364 37.60 -63.46 12.13
C ILE A 364 37.63 -62.13 11.39
N GLU A 365 36.90 -62.03 10.28
CA GLU A 365 36.79 -60.80 9.50
C GLU A 365 36.02 -59.69 10.20
N GLU A 366 34.88 -59.98 10.84
CA GLU A 366 34.17 -59.01 11.68
C GLU A 366 35.08 -58.49 12.81
N LEU A 367 35.97 -59.34 13.33
CA LEU A 367 36.92 -58.99 14.38
C LEU A 367 38.13 -58.18 13.84
N ALA A 368 38.56 -58.45 12.61
CA ALA A 368 39.61 -57.71 11.91
C ALA A 368 39.13 -56.38 11.32
N GLY A 369 37.82 -56.24 11.07
CA GLY A 369 37.22 -55.10 10.38
C GLY A 369 37.36 -55.15 8.86
N THR A 370 37.45 -56.35 8.28
CA THR A 370 37.52 -56.57 6.83
C THR A 370 36.13 -56.75 6.21
N ASP A 371 36.05 -57.09 4.92
CA ASP A 371 34.80 -57.06 4.14
C ASP A 371 34.52 -58.46 3.57
N ASP A 372 33.62 -59.19 4.24
CA ASP A 372 33.29 -60.61 4.02
C ASP A 372 32.58 -60.93 2.68
N ARG A 373 32.90 -60.18 1.62
CA ARG A 373 32.40 -60.29 0.24
C ARG A 373 33.39 -59.81 -0.84
N ASP A 374 34.61 -59.39 -0.49
CA ASP A 374 35.67 -59.07 -1.46
C ASP A 374 36.94 -59.90 -1.14
N PRO A 375 37.25 -60.96 -1.91
CA PRO A 375 38.35 -61.92 -1.63
C PRO A 375 39.75 -61.34 -1.96
N LEU A 376 39.89 -60.05 -1.74
CA LEU A 376 41.10 -59.22 -1.72
C LEU A 376 41.24 -58.48 -0.37
N SER A 377 40.25 -58.61 0.52
CA SER A 377 40.09 -57.92 1.81
C SER A 377 40.61 -58.75 2.99
N VAL A 378 41.69 -59.51 2.81
CA VAL A 378 42.25 -60.38 3.88
C VAL A 378 42.56 -59.61 5.18
N PRO A 379 42.26 -60.19 6.37
CA PRO A 379 42.77 -59.73 7.66
C PRO A 379 44.29 -59.53 7.72
N GLU A 380 44.76 -58.68 8.65
CA GLU A 380 46.19 -58.60 8.95
C GLU A 380 46.67 -59.89 9.63
N ASP A 381 47.74 -60.46 9.06
CA ASP A 381 48.52 -61.61 9.52
C ASP A 381 50.00 -61.17 9.43
N LEU A 382 50.60 -60.82 10.57
CA LEU A 382 51.89 -60.15 10.64
C LEU A 382 53.07 -61.10 10.41
N ASP A 383 53.15 -62.20 11.17
CA ASP A 383 54.25 -63.20 11.10
C ASP A 383 54.11 -64.18 9.90
N LYS A 384 52.86 -64.46 9.47
CA LYS A 384 52.47 -65.38 8.38
C LYS A 384 52.50 -66.87 8.74
N ASP A 385 52.14 -67.19 9.98
CA ASP A 385 51.66 -68.50 10.44
C ASP A 385 50.37 -68.93 9.72
N GLY A 386 49.44 -68.00 9.50
CA GLY A 386 48.09 -68.24 8.97
C GLY A 386 46.97 -68.09 10.00
N LEU A 387 47.23 -67.43 11.12
CA LEU A 387 46.23 -66.83 12.00
C LEU A 387 46.17 -65.32 11.74
N ALA A 388 45.00 -64.70 11.90
CA ALA A 388 44.90 -63.25 11.88
C ALA A 388 45.32 -62.66 13.23
N ASP A 389 45.99 -61.51 13.21
CA ASP A 389 46.52 -60.80 14.39
C ASP A 389 45.49 -60.65 15.53
N VAL A 390 44.22 -60.50 15.19
CA VAL A 390 43.11 -60.31 16.14
C VAL A 390 42.74 -61.56 16.94
N VAL A 391 43.23 -62.74 16.56
CA VAL A 391 43.05 -64.02 17.27
C VAL A 391 44.37 -64.72 17.62
N ASP A 392 45.51 -64.21 17.16
CA ASP A 392 46.83 -64.78 17.44
C ASP A 392 47.33 -64.44 18.86
N PRO A 393 47.85 -65.42 19.65
CA PRO A 393 48.45 -65.17 20.97
C PRO A 393 49.93 -64.69 20.97
N ASP A 394 50.63 -64.65 19.84
CA ASP A 394 52.09 -64.43 19.65
C ASP A 394 52.28 -63.73 18.28
N ILE A 395 51.71 -62.51 18.14
CA ILE A 395 51.35 -61.89 16.84
C ILE A 395 52.53 -61.65 15.89
N ASP A 396 53.76 -61.50 16.40
CA ASP A 396 54.96 -61.28 15.59
C ASP A 396 55.91 -62.50 15.51
N GLY A 397 55.62 -63.56 16.27
CA GLY A 397 56.35 -64.83 16.25
C GLY A 397 57.72 -64.81 16.93
N ASP A 398 58.01 -63.83 17.81
CA ASP A 398 59.19 -63.84 18.70
C ASP A 398 59.25 -65.13 19.56
N GLY A 399 58.10 -65.52 20.12
CA GLY A 399 57.99 -66.62 21.09
C GLY A 399 57.67 -66.19 22.53
N VAL A 400 57.41 -64.89 22.77
CA VAL A 400 56.76 -64.35 23.97
C VAL A 400 55.31 -64.00 23.61
N ALA A 401 54.35 -64.41 24.46
CA ALA A 401 52.94 -64.20 24.18
C ALA A 401 52.50 -62.75 24.48
N ASN A 402 51.55 -62.22 23.72
CA ASN A 402 51.08 -60.83 23.76
C ASN A 402 50.62 -60.31 25.15
N GLU A 403 50.36 -61.19 26.13
CA GLU A 403 49.97 -60.82 27.50
C GLU A 403 51.15 -60.71 28.49
N ASP A 404 52.32 -61.25 28.13
CA ASP A 404 53.58 -61.18 28.88
C ASP A 404 54.63 -60.27 28.18
N ASP A 405 54.37 -59.80 26.95
CA ASP A 405 55.25 -58.93 26.16
C ASP A 405 54.95 -57.42 26.33
N ALA A 406 55.98 -56.58 26.15
CA ALA A 406 55.90 -55.12 26.15
C ALA A 406 55.63 -54.53 24.76
N PHE A 407 56.07 -55.20 23.68
CA PHE A 407 55.90 -54.79 22.27
C PHE A 407 55.33 -55.93 21.40
N PRO A 408 54.06 -56.38 21.59
CA PRO A 408 53.47 -57.54 20.90
C PRO A 408 53.27 -57.44 19.36
N ARG A 409 54.03 -56.59 18.66
CA ARG A 409 54.03 -56.40 17.19
C ARG A 409 55.43 -56.06 16.63
N ASP A 410 56.52 -56.22 17.40
CA ASP A 410 57.90 -56.06 16.93
C ASP A 410 58.79 -57.23 17.41
N PRO A 411 59.10 -58.23 16.54
CA PRO A 411 59.74 -59.50 16.92
C PRO A 411 61.26 -59.38 17.15
N LEU A 412 61.67 -58.24 17.71
CA LEU A 412 63.03 -57.90 18.12
C LEU A 412 63.08 -57.34 19.55
N GLU A 413 61.94 -56.94 20.14
CA GLU A 413 61.85 -56.32 21.46
C GLU A 413 60.76 -56.96 22.32
N TRP A 414 61.13 -57.44 23.51
CA TRP A 414 60.23 -58.18 24.42
C TRP A 414 60.26 -57.63 25.87
N SER A 415 60.92 -56.51 26.11
CA SER A 415 61.12 -55.93 27.45
C SER A 415 61.43 -54.44 27.38
N ASP A 416 60.94 -53.73 28.40
CA ASP A 416 61.06 -52.29 28.62
C ASP A 416 61.39 -52.12 30.11
N TYR A 417 62.64 -51.75 30.42
CA TYR A 417 63.17 -51.74 31.79
C TYR A 417 62.73 -50.51 32.62
N ASP A 418 62.71 -49.32 32.02
CA ASP A 418 62.40 -48.05 32.71
C ASP A 418 60.94 -47.59 32.52
N GLN A 419 60.21 -48.16 31.55
CA GLN A 419 58.85 -47.84 31.11
C GLN A 419 58.71 -46.53 30.30
N ASP A 420 59.69 -46.20 29.45
CA ASP A 420 59.59 -45.09 28.49
C ASP A 420 58.84 -45.44 27.19
N GLY A 421 58.79 -46.73 26.82
CA GLY A 421 58.15 -47.22 25.59
C GLY A 421 59.10 -47.52 24.43
N ILE A 422 60.40 -47.69 24.67
CA ILE A 422 61.41 -48.24 23.75
C ILE A 422 61.92 -49.59 24.30
N GLY A 423 62.17 -50.56 23.42
CA GLY A 423 62.60 -51.90 23.83
C GLY A 423 64.10 -52.01 24.17
N ASP A 424 64.42 -52.78 25.22
CA ASP A 424 65.76 -52.98 25.81
C ASP A 424 66.90 -53.29 24.80
N ASN A 425 66.63 -53.82 23.60
CA ASN A 425 67.66 -54.13 22.59
C ASN A 425 67.88 -53.01 21.56
N SER A 426 66.91 -52.11 21.39
CA SER A 426 66.95 -50.95 20.49
C SER A 426 67.15 -49.63 21.24
N ASP A 427 66.86 -49.61 22.55
CA ASP A 427 67.11 -48.48 23.42
C ASP A 427 68.58 -48.03 23.38
N ILE A 428 68.73 -46.71 23.43
CA ILE A 428 70.00 -46.01 23.39
C ILE A 428 70.32 -45.26 24.69
N ASP A 429 69.43 -45.18 25.69
CA ASP A 429 69.56 -44.42 26.96
C ASP A 429 68.83 -45.15 28.12
N GLY A 430 69.48 -46.16 28.71
CA GLY A 430 68.86 -47.22 29.51
C GLY A 430 68.55 -46.90 30.98
N ASP A 431 68.75 -45.64 31.37
CA ASP A 431 68.21 -45.08 32.62
C ASP A 431 67.57 -43.68 32.44
N ASN A 432 67.44 -43.21 31.18
CA ASN A 432 66.81 -41.96 30.81
C ASN A 432 67.46 -40.71 31.46
N ASP A 433 68.79 -40.72 31.67
CA ASP A 433 69.53 -39.55 32.17
C ASP A 433 69.79 -38.47 31.12
N GLY A 434 69.59 -38.81 29.84
CA GLY A 434 69.73 -37.96 28.66
C GLY A 434 70.98 -38.27 27.83
N ILE A 435 71.95 -39.00 28.39
CA ILE A 435 73.22 -39.31 27.71
C ILE A 435 73.24 -40.75 27.21
N ALA A 436 72.90 -40.92 25.93
CA ALA A 436 72.81 -42.23 25.30
C ALA A 436 74.00 -43.20 25.61
N ASN A 437 73.71 -44.36 26.23
CA ASN A 437 74.47 -45.59 26.49
C ASN A 437 75.86 -45.70 25.80
N ARG A 438 75.90 -45.45 24.49
CA ARG A 438 77.10 -45.48 23.64
C ARG A 438 78.18 -44.47 24.04
N TYR A 439 77.81 -43.27 24.50
CA TYR A 439 78.71 -42.19 24.87
C TYR A 439 79.26 -42.36 26.27
N GLU A 440 78.41 -42.73 27.22
CA GLU A 440 78.81 -43.18 28.55
C GLU A 440 79.84 -44.31 28.49
N LEU A 441 79.55 -45.41 27.78
CA LEU A 441 80.48 -46.55 27.65
C LEU A 441 81.79 -46.15 26.96
N GLN A 442 81.77 -45.10 26.13
CA GLN A 442 82.97 -44.53 25.50
C GLN A 442 83.79 -43.66 26.46
N LEU A 443 83.15 -42.97 27.40
CA LEU A 443 83.78 -42.07 28.38
C LEU A 443 84.12 -42.77 29.72
N GLY A 444 83.46 -43.87 30.04
CA GLY A 444 83.71 -44.73 31.20
C GLY A 444 82.65 -44.69 32.31
N PHE A 445 81.41 -44.36 31.97
CA PHE A 445 80.24 -44.31 32.87
C PHE A 445 79.42 -45.63 32.81
N ASP A 446 78.20 -45.70 33.34
CA ASP A 446 77.52 -46.97 33.70
C ASP A 446 76.01 -46.89 33.36
N PRO A 447 75.57 -47.35 32.16
CA PRO A 447 74.28 -46.98 31.55
C PRO A 447 72.96 -47.51 32.14
N PHE A 448 72.94 -47.72 33.46
CA PHE A 448 71.79 -48.20 34.22
C PHE A 448 71.80 -47.64 35.67
N ASP A 449 72.37 -46.44 35.88
CA ASP A 449 72.39 -45.64 37.12
C ASP A 449 72.47 -44.13 36.79
N GLU A 450 71.31 -43.46 36.72
CA GLU A 450 71.02 -42.00 36.56
C GLU A 450 72.00 -40.99 37.23
N ASN A 451 72.82 -41.47 38.17
CA ASN A 451 73.81 -40.70 38.92
C ASN A 451 75.20 -40.74 38.27
N SER A 452 75.32 -41.32 37.07
CA SER A 452 76.57 -41.59 36.33
C SER A 452 76.80 -40.64 35.14
N THR A 453 76.13 -39.49 35.08
CA THR A 453 76.23 -38.52 33.98
C THR A 453 77.65 -37.95 33.75
N PRO A 454 78.13 -37.87 32.49
CA PRO A 454 79.18 -36.93 32.07
C PRO A 454 78.66 -35.46 32.00
N PRO A 455 79.55 -34.46 31.86
CA PRO A 455 79.15 -33.08 31.58
C PRO A 455 78.63 -32.91 30.14
N ASP A 456 77.54 -32.17 30.04
CA ASP A 456 76.83 -31.71 28.86
C ASP A 456 76.37 -30.27 29.19
N LEU A 457 76.54 -29.31 28.27
CA LEU A 457 76.40 -27.86 28.53
C LEU A 457 75.08 -27.29 28.00
N ASP A 458 74.61 -27.75 26.84
CA ASP A 458 73.34 -27.34 26.22
C ASP A 458 72.21 -28.33 26.52
N GLY A 459 72.53 -29.61 26.67
CA GLY A 459 71.62 -30.72 26.99
C GLY A 459 71.14 -31.51 25.77
N ASP A 460 71.91 -31.58 24.67
CA ASP A 460 71.52 -32.35 23.47
C ASP A 460 71.69 -33.88 23.60
N GLY A 461 72.41 -34.35 24.62
CA GLY A 461 72.74 -35.76 24.82
C GLY A 461 74.12 -36.19 24.30
N ILE A 462 74.93 -35.25 23.79
CA ILE A 462 76.32 -35.43 23.38
C ILE A 462 77.25 -34.67 24.34
N PRO A 463 78.01 -35.35 25.21
CA PRO A 463 78.85 -34.69 26.22
C PRO A 463 79.94 -33.77 25.64
N ASP A 464 80.28 -32.66 26.32
CA ASP A 464 81.20 -31.56 25.89
C ASP A 464 82.49 -32.03 25.20
N ALA A 465 83.01 -33.20 25.62
CA ALA A 465 84.29 -33.75 25.22
C ALA A 465 84.25 -34.56 23.91
N LEU A 466 83.05 -34.81 23.39
CA LEU A 466 82.76 -35.56 22.15
C LEU A 466 81.98 -34.72 21.14
N ASP A 467 81.24 -33.73 21.63
CA ASP A 467 80.39 -32.86 20.85
C ASP A 467 81.16 -31.91 19.90
N SER A 468 80.45 -31.46 18.87
CA SER A 468 80.87 -30.58 17.79
C SER A 468 80.27 -29.17 17.85
N ASP A 469 79.38 -28.86 18.78
CA ASP A 469 78.53 -27.65 18.87
C ASP A 469 78.21 -27.27 20.34
N ILE A 470 79.24 -26.93 21.13
CA ILE A 470 79.29 -27.15 22.60
C ILE A 470 78.24 -26.41 23.43
N ASP A 471 77.55 -25.42 22.88
CA ASP A 471 76.51 -24.67 23.58
C ASP A 471 75.14 -24.66 22.86
N GLY A 472 75.00 -25.41 21.76
CA GLY A 472 73.71 -25.78 21.18
C GLY A 472 73.03 -24.73 20.32
N ASP A 473 73.73 -23.67 19.87
CA ASP A 473 73.12 -22.64 19.00
C ASP A 473 73.00 -23.06 17.52
N GLY A 474 73.74 -24.09 17.11
CA GLY A 474 73.71 -24.68 15.77
C GLY A 474 74.92 -24.36 14.89
N PHE A 475 75.94 -23.64 15.38
CA PHE A 475 77.09 -23.17 14.59
C PHE A 475 78.43 -23.89 14.85
N GLY A 476 78.45 -24.94 15.65
CA GLY A 476 79.36 -26.06 15.49
C GLY A 476 80.86 -25.79 15.63
N ASN A 477 81.31 -25.22 16.77
CA ASN A 477 82.68 -25.12 17.35
C ASN A 477 83.90 -24.66 16.51
N ALA A 478 83.85 -24.77 15.19
CA ALA A 478 84.94 -24.54 14.25
C ALA A 478 84.47 -23.70 13.03
N MET A 479 83.20 -23.32 13.02
CA MET A 479 82.58 -22.37 12.10
C MET A 479 82.08 -21.13 12.86
N ASP A 480 81.57 -21.33 14.07
CA ASP A 480 81.32 -20.30 15.08
C ASP A 480 82.61 -19.56 15.54
N GLU A 481 82.48 -18.25 15.76
CA GLU A 481 83.50 -17.32 16.29
C GLU A 481 83.51 -17.27 17.84
N PHE A 482 82.43 -17.67 18.55
CA PHE A 482 82.28 -17.57 20.02
C PHE A 482 81.87 -18.89 20.79
N PRO A 483 82.53 -20.07 20.66
CA PRO A 483 81.98 -21.40 21.04
C PRO A 483 81.81 -21.78 22.53
N LEU A 484 81.32 -20.85 23.35
CA LEU A 484 80.93 -20.99 24.76
C LEU A 484 79.84 -19.94 25.14
N ASN A 485 79.12 -19.37 24.18
CA ASN A 485 78.10 -18.35 24.34
C ASN A 485 76.98 -18.49 23.28
N PRO A 486 75.89 -19.24 23.56
CA PRO A 486 74.85 -19.62 22.58
C PRO A 486 73.83 -18.50 22.33
N LEU A 487 74.35 -17.30 22.12
CA LEU A 487 73.65 -16.05 21.83
C LEU A 487 74.40 -15.19 20.81
N GLU A 488 75.61 -15.57 20.40
CA GLU A 488 76.43 -14.87 19.41
C GLU A 488 77.25 -15.91 18.63
N TRP A 489 77.09 -15.98 17.31
CA TRP A 489 77.77 -16.98 16.47
C TRP A 489 78.52 -16.38 15.25
N HIS A 490 78.37 -15.07 15.03
CA HIS A 490 78.89 -14.38 13.85
C HIS A 490 79.32 -12.94 14.19
N ASP A 491 80.16 -12.40 13.32
CA ASP A 491 80.88 -11.11 13.41
C ASP A 491 80.99 -10.61 11.95
N LEU A 492 79.91 -10.01 11.45
CA LEU A 492 79.70 -9.75 10.01
C LEU A 492 80.66 -8.69 9.42
N ASP A 493 80.93 -7.60 10.16
CA ASP A 493 81.86 -6.54 9.74
C ASP A 493 83.35 -6.86 10.13
N GLY A 494 83.55 -7.55 11.26
CA GLY A 494 84.86 -7.91 11.82
C GLY A 494 85.35 -7.06 13.01
N ASP A 495 84.48 -6.33 13.73
CA ASP A 495 84.78 -5.57 14.95
C ASP A 495 85.18 -6.45 16.15
N HIS A 496 84.60 -7.66 16.24
CA HIS A 496 84.58 -8.56 17.40
C HIS A 496 83.55 -8.27 18.51
N ILE A 497 82.50 -7.50 18.19
CA ILE A 497 81.17 -7.68 18.77
C ILE A 497 80.47 -8.82 18.01
N GLY A 498 79.46 -9.44 18.62
CA GLY A 498 78.64 -10.45 17.94
C GLY A 498 77.40 -9.82 17.31
N ASP A 499 76.97 -10.35 16.16
CA ASP A 499 75.83 -9.87 15.36
C ASP A 499 74.56 -9.51 16.18
N ASN A 500 74.26 -10.21 17.28
CA ASN A 500 73.04 -9.94 18.09
C ASN A 500 73.24 -8.86 19.16
N SER A 501 74.46 -8.34 19.30
CA SER A 501 74.84 -7.27 20.25
C SER A 501 75.35 -6.00 19.57
N ASP A 502 75.38 -5.91 18.24
CA ASP A 502 75.84 -4.73 17.51
C ASP A 502 74.72 -3.69 17.23
N ASP A 503 75.12 -2.42 17.17
CA ASP A 503 74.29 -1.27 16.80
C ASP A 503 74.44 -0.89 15.31
N ASP A 504 75.46 -1.41 14.58
CA ASP A 504 75.75 -1.23 13.13
C ASP A 504 76.38 -2.54 12.60
N ILE A 505 75.55 -3.51 12.16
CA ILE A 505 75.98 -4.92 11.94
C ILE A 505 76.69 -5.15 10.59
N ASP A 506 76.55 -4.28 9.58
CA ASP A 506 77.27 -4.41 8.31
C ASP A 506 78.34 -3.33 8.04
N GLY A 507 78.38 -2.27 8.85
CA GLY A 507 79.43 -1.26 8.85
C GLY A 507 79.32 -0.22 7.73
N ASP A 508 78.13 0.01 7.16
CA ASP A 508 77.92 1.07 6.15
C ASP A 508 77.97 2.49 6.75
N GLY A 509 77.61 2.63 8.04
CA GLY A 509 77.63 3.87 8.82
C GLY A 509 76.26 4.39 9.27
N ILE A 510 75.15 3.78 8.83
CA ILE A 510 73.82 3.94 9.41
C ILE A 510 73.63 2.91 10.54
N SER A 511 72.83 3.23 11.56
CA SER A 511 72.56 2.28 12.67
C SER A 511 71.43 1.31 12.36
N ASN A 512 71.51 0.11 12.94
CA ASN A 512 70.50 -0.93 12.91
C ASN A 512 69.09 -0.41 13.29
N GLU A 513 69.00 0.53 14.25
CA GLU A 513 67.72 1.17 14.62
C GLU A 513 67.18 2.07 13.50
N TYR A 514 68.03 2.90 12.89
CA TYR A 514 67.62 3.81 11.81
C TYR A 514 67.27 3.08 10.51
N GLU A 515 67.97 2.00 10.18
CA GLU A 515 67.64 1.17 9.02
C GLU A 515 66.34 0.39 9.19
N ILE A 516 66.09 -0.21 10.36
CA ILE A 516 64.81 -0.87 10.66
C ILE A 516 63.65 0.14 10.61
N LEU A 517 63.89 1.38 11.02
CA LEU A 517 62.92 2.48 10.91
C LEU A 517 62.72 2.97 9.46
N ALA A 518 63.77 3.00 8.65
CA ALA A 518 63.72 3.35 7.23
C ALA A 518 63.17 2.22 6.34
N GLY A 519 63.17 0.98 6.84
CA GLY A 519 62.70 -0.22 6.13
C GLY A 519 63.75 -0.89 5.25
N THR A 520 65.04 -0.62 5.49
CA THR A 520 66.18 -1.27 4.83
C THR A 520 66.64 -2.52 5.60
N ASN A 521 67.69 -3.19 5.13
CA ASN A 521 68.17 -4.45 5.69
C ASN A 521 69.57 -4.25 6.30
N PRO A 522 69.72 -4.23 7.63
CA PRO A 522 71.00 -3.90 8.28
C PRO A 522 72.16 -4.89 8.09
N ALA A 523 71.92 -6.00 7.41
CA ALA A 523 72.92 -7.05 7.18
C ALA A 523 73.31 -7.14 5.68
N ASP A 524 73.31 -6.03 4.95
CA ASP A 524 73.76 -5.89 3.56
C ASP A 524 74.14 -4.43 3.28
N ALA A 525 75.43 -4.09 3.39
CA ALA A 525 76.00 -2.74 3.21
C ALA A 525 75.87 -2.14 1.79
N ALA A 526 74.97 -2.69 0.97
CA ALA A 526 74.46 -2.13 -0.28
C ALA A 526 72.96 -1.76 -0.20
N SER A 527 72.33 -1.95 0.97
CA SER A 527 70.93 -1.67 1.28
C SER A 527 70.71 -0.28 1.90
N VAL A 528 71.77 0.54 2.01
CA VAL A 528 71.77 1.89 2.57
C VAL A 528 70.47 2.65 2.24
N PRO A 529 69.75 3.21 3.23
CA PRO A 529 68.65 4.12 2.96
C PRO A 529 69.15 5.42 2.30
N SER A 530 68.24 6.21 1.74
CA SER A 530 68.61 7.53 1.23
C SER A 530 69.00 8.46 2.39
N ASP A 531 70.08 9.20 2.15
CA ASP A 531 70.65 10.27 2.98
C ASP A 531 71.16 11.32 1.98
N ILE A 532 70.41 12.41 1.78
CA ILE A 532 70.64 13.40 0.71
C ILE A 532 71.78 14.37 1.05
N ASP A 533 71.91 14.80 2.31
CA ASP A 533 72.95 15.74 2.77
C ASP A 533 74.27 15.02 3.18
N GLY A 534 74.18 13.80 3.72
CA GLY A 534 75.31 12.95 4.14
C GLY A 534 75.67 13.02 5.64
N ASP A 535 74.74 13.40 6.52
CA ASP A 535 74.89 13.49 7.98
C ASP A 535 74.92 12.11 8.70
N GLY A 536 74.23 11.10 8.14
CA GLY A 536 74.04 9.77 8.75
C GLY A 536 72.67 9.53 9.39
N ILE A 537 71.74 10.48 9.28
CA ILE A 537 70.31 10.27 9.53
C ILE A 537 69.62 10.04 8.16
N PRO A 538 68.88 8.93 7.97
CA PRO A 538 68.14 8.71 6.73
C PRO A 538 67.07 9.78 6.46
N ASP A 539 66.85 10.15 5.19
CA ASP A 539 65.86 11.14 4.72
C ASP A 539 64.50 11.04 5.45
N VAL A 540 64.03 9.81 5.66
CA VAL A 540 62.73 9.47 6.26
C VAL A 540 62.65 9.69 7.79
N LEU A 541 63.76 10.09 8.42
CA LEU A 541 63.91 10.38 9.84
C LEU A 541 64.52 11.76 10.13
N ASP A 542 64.95 12.49 9.09
CA ASP A 542 65.54 13.82 9.22
C ASP A 542 64.48 14.95 9.16
N ASP A 543 64.81 16.07 9.78
CA ASP A 543 64.02 17.32 9.82
C ASP A 543 64.54 18.40 8.83
N ASP A 544 65.72 18.24 8.20
CA ASP A 544 66.44 19.25 7.36
C ASP A 544 67.17 18.57 6.15
N MET A 545 66.41 17.81 5.34
CA MET A 545 66.86 16.66 4.52
C MET A 545 67.92 16.96 3.44
N ASP A 546 67.98 18.19 2.92
CA ASP A 546 68.98 18.59 1.92
C ASP A 546 70.07 19.53 2.48
N GLY A 547 70.01 19.83 3.78
CA GLY A 547 71.01 20.61 4.52
C GLY A 547 71.12 22.09 4.11
N ASP A 548 70.12 22.65 3.42
CA ASP A 548 70.06 24.09 3.13
C ASP A 548 69.91 24.94 4.42
N GLY A 549 69.18 24.43 5.42
CA GLY A 549 68.89 25.09 6.69
C GLY A 549 67.45 25.57 6.89
N PHE A 550 66.53 25.27 5.97
CA PHE A 550 65.07 25.30 6.18
C PHE A 550 64.56 23.88 6.49
N LEU A 551 63.71 23.74 7.51
CA LEU A 551 63.19 22.43 7.92
C LEU A 551 62.17 21.88 6.91
N ASN A 552 62.12 20.55 6.74
CA ASN A 552 61.21 19.83 5.84
C ASN A 552 59.72 20.21 5.99
N ASP A 553 59.31 20.62 7.20
CA ASP A 553 57.94 21.03 7.58
C ASP A 553 57.63 22.51 7.23
N ALA A 554 58.63 23.25 6.72
CA ALA A 554 58.62 24.70 6.49
C ALA A 554 59.24 25.11 5.14
N ASP A 555 59.92 24.20 4.44
CA ASP A 555 60.42 24.37 3.08
C ASP A 555 59.37 23.90 2.04
N ALA A 556 59.43 24.47 0.83
CA ALA A 556 58.57 24.08 -0.29
C ALA A 556 59.15 22.92 -1.13
N PHE A 557 60.48 22.78 -1.19
CA PHE A 557 61.19 21.73 -1.91
C PHE A 557 62.26 21.09 -1.00
N PRO A 558 61.89 20.27 0.01
CA PRO A 558 62.82 19.62 0.97
C PRO A 558 63.81 18.59 0.40
N MET A 559 64.19 18.70 -0.87
CA MET A 559 65.13 17.84 -1.60
C MET A 559 65.95 18.62 -2.65
N ASP A 560 65.84 19.95 -2.74
CA ASP A 560 66.70 20.79 -3.60
C ASP A 560 67.16 22.07 -2.89
N ILE A 561 68.39 21.97 -2.37
CA ILE A 561 69.28 22.96 -1.74
C ILE A 561 69.48 24.32 -2.49
N ASN A 562 68.67 24.62 -3.51
CA ASN A 562 68.65 25.87 -4.27
C ASN A 562 67.25 26.56 -4.28
N GLU A 563 66.18 25.89 -3.85
CA GLU A 563 64.79 26.36 -3.94
C GLU A 563 64.06 26.08 -2.62
N TRP A 564 63.72 27.13 -1.86
CA TRP A 564 63.17 27.03 -0.49
C TRP A 564 61.77 27.66 -0.33
N SER A 565 61.18 28.09 -1.45
CA SER A 565 60.01 28.98 -1.48
C SER A 565 59.27 28.85 -2.81
N ASP A 566 57.95 28.74 -2.69
CA ASP A 566 56.96 28.58 -3.75
C ASP A 566 55.83 29.56 -3.39
N LEU A 567 55.79 30.71 -4.08
CA LEU A 567 54.94 31.85 -3.69
C LEU A 567 53.47 31.67 -4.11
N ASP A 568 53.20 31.01 -5.25
CA ASP A 568 51.86 30.78 -5.78
C ASP A 568 51.33 29.35 -5.52
N GLY A 569 52.22 28.35 -5.48
CA GLY A 569 51.92 26.93 -5.26
C GLY A 569 51.94 26.06 -6.52
N ASP A 570 52.58 26.48 -7.62
CA ASP A 570 52.67 25.70 -8.88
C ASP A 570 53.59 24.46 -8.78
N GLY A 571 54.62 24.50 -7.92
CA GLY A 571 55.63 23.46 -7.78
C GLY A 571 56.94 23.69 -8.55
N ILE A 572 57.25 24.94 -8.90
CA ILE A 572 58.56 25.43 -9.35
C ILE A 572 59.01 26.51 -8.36
N GLY A 573 60.26 26.48 -7.87
CA GLY A 573 60.69 27.45 -6.87
C GLY A 573 60.87 28.87 -7.41
N ASP A 574 60.67 29.86 -6.52
CA ASP A 574 60.74 31.32 -6.78
C ASP A 574 61.97 31.79 -7.59
N ASN A 575 63.06 31.01 -7.53
CA ASN A 575 64.35 31.26 -8.17
C ASN A 575 64.44 30.81 -9.64
N ALA A 576 63.61 29.84 -10.05
CA ALA A 576 63.58 29.25 -11.39
C ALA A 576 62.34 29.65 -12.19
N ASP A 577 61.26 30.02 -11.50
CA ASP A 577 59.96 30.29 -12.08
C ASP A 577 59.87 31.58 -12.95
N GLU A 578 58.98 31.53 -13.95
CA GLU A 578 58.69 32.58 -14.92
C GLU A 578 57.39 33.38 -14.64
N ASP A 579 56.58 33.06 -13.61
CA ASP A 579 55.32 33.74 -13.21
C ASP A 579 55.07 33.62 -11.68
N ARG A 580 55.81 34.38 -10.85
CA ARG A 580 56.08 33.99 -9.44
C ARG A 580 54.88 34.14 -8.50
N ASP A 581 53.94 35.02 -8.82
CA ASP A 581 52.75 35.19 -8.00
C ASP A 581 51.50 34.52 -8.59
N GLY A 582 51.65 33.81 -9.71
CA GLY A 582 50.63 32.97 -10.32
C GLY A 582 49.44 33.76 -10.86
N ASP A 583 49.65 35.00 -11.31
CA ASP A 583 48.58 35.83 -11.89
C ASP A 583 48.25 35.44 -13.35
N GLY A 584 49.13 34.65 -13.99
CA GLY A 584 49.03 34.18 -15.37
C GLY A 584 49.92 34.96 -16.34
N ILE A 585 50.52 36.08 -15.90
CA ILE A 585 51.31 36.99 -16.71
C ILE A 585 52.79 36.92 -16.34
N ARG A 586 53.53 36.23 -17.20
CA ARG A 586 54.98 36.04 -17.13
C ARG A 586 55.76 37.27 -16.62
N ASN A 587 56.62 37.03 -15.61
CA ASN A 587 57.50 37.96 -14.89
C ASN A 587 58.20 39.00 -15.80
N ASP A 588 58.58 38.65 -17.04
CA ASP A 588 59.29 39.56 -17.95
C ASP A 588 58.36 40.51 -18.77
N TRP A 589 57.07 40.22 -18.83
CA TRP A 589 56.04 41.06 -19.47
C TRP A 589 55.50 42.10 -18.48
N GLU A 590 55.20 41.70 -17.26
CA GLU A 590 54.93 42.59 -16.12
C GLU A 590 56.02 43.66 -15.95
N LEU A 591 57.28 43.25 -15.78
CA LEU A 591 58.43 44.16 -15.62
C LEU A 591 58.64 45.07 -16.83
N THR A 592 58.12 44.69 -18.01
CA THR A 592 58.14 45.50 -19.23
C THR A 592 57.00 46.54 -19.24
N LEU A 593 55.83 46.20 -18.69
CA LEU A 593 54.66 47.06 -18.59
C LEU A 593 54.68 48.00 -17.37
N GLY A 594 55.41 47.63 -16.31
CA GLY A 594 55.63 48.41 -15.09
C GLY A 594 54.86 47.91 -13.86
N PHE A 595 54.60 46.61 -13.81
CA PHE A 595 53.96 45.89 -12.71
C PHE A 595 55.01 45.20 -11.80
N ASP A 596 54.63 44.30 -10.88
CA ASP A 596 55.41 43.95 -9.69
C ASP A 596 55.32 42.42 -9.39
N PRO A 597 56.29 41.60 -9.87
CA PRO A 597 56.23 40.12 -9.95
C PRO A 597 56.42 39.39 -8.62
N ASP A 598 55.86 39.95 -7.55
CA ASP A 598 55.79 39.39 -6.19
C ASP A 598 54.41 39.76 -5.53
N ASP A 599 53.40 40.21 -6.31
CA ASP A 599 52.06 40.65 -5.89
C ASP A 599 51.02 40.53 -7.04
N ALA A 600 50.34 39.38 -7.15
CA ALA A 600 49.29 39.09 -8.14
C ALA A 600 48.07 40.04 -8.15
N SER A 601 48.00 41.02 -7.24
CA SER A 601 47.04 42.13 -7.34
C SER A 601 47.53 43.29 -8.21
N SER A 602 48.77 43.20 -8.69
CA SER A 602 49.47 44.11 -9.60
C SER A 602 49.41 43.62 -11.06
N THR A 603 48.38 42.87 -11.46
CA THR A 603 48.30 42.33 -12.82
C THR A 603 48.05 43.40 -13.92
N PRO A 604 48.59 43.20 -15.15
CA PRO A 604 48.13 43.85 -16.38
C PRO A 604 46.64 43.67 -16.70
N ALA A 605 46.22 44.14 -17.88
CA ALA A 605 44.96 43.69 -18.47
C ALA A 605 45.28 42.55 -19.44
N ASP A 606 44.49 41.49 -19.34
CA ASP A 606 44.37 40.34 -20.24
C ASP A 606 42.85 40.07 -20.29
N LEU A 607 42.32 39.67 -21.44
CA LEU A 607 40.87 39.51 -21.68
C LEU A 607 40.50 38.06 -22.03
N ASP A 608 41.29 37.36 -22.84
CA ASP A 608 41.06 35.96 -23.19
C ASP A 608 41.72 34.98 -22.19
N HIS A 609 42.72 35.48 -21.44
CA HIS A 609 43.51 34.77 -20.43
C HIS A 609 44.46 33.71 -21.04
N ASP A 610 45.04 33.98 -22.23
CA ASP A 610 46.16 33.19 -22.78
C ASP A 610 47.52 33.49 -22.11
N GLY A 611 47.57 34.57 -21.30
CA GLY A 611 48.76 35.04 -20.58
C GLY A 611 49.46 36.23 -21.25
N ILE A 612 49.09 36.61 -22.47
CA ILE A 612 49.62 37.78 -23.18
C ILE A 612 48.74 39.01 -22.89
N PRO A 613 49.28 40.05 -22.23
CA PRO A 613 48.48 41.24 -21.95
C PRO A 613 47.94 41.95 -23.20
N ASP A 614 46.71 42.45 -23.08
CA ASP A 614 45.87 43.29 -23.97
C ASP A 614 46.61 44.34 -24.82
N ALA A 615 47.79 44.77 -24.36
CA ALA A 615 48.63 45.79 -24.98
C ALA A 615 49.76 45.24 -25.89
N MET A 616 49.94 43.92 -25.94
CA MET A 616 50.94 43.21 -26.74
C MET A 616 50.35 42.13 -27.64
N ASP A 617 49.10 41.73 -27.40
CA ASP A 617 48.40 40.69 -28.15
C ASP A 617 47.81 41.19 -29.50
N ASP A 618 47.70 40.26 -30.46
CA ASP A 618 47.16 40.43 -31.81
C ASP A 618 45.72 39.83 -31.96
N ASP A 619 45.13 39.17 -30.94
CA ASP A 619 43.84 38.43 -30.98
C ASP A 619 43.05 38.52 -29.64
N ILE A 620 42.63 39.73 -29.22
CA ILE A 620 42.43 40.14 -27.79
C ILE A 620 41.32 39.41 -27.02
N ASP A 621 40.44 38.67 -27.68
CA ASP A 621 39.42 37.84 -27.05
C ASP A 621 39.58 36.33 -27.35
N GLY A 622 40.63 35.93 -28.08
CA GLY A 622 41.02 34.52 -28.24
C GLY A 622 40.09 33.68 -29.11
N ASP A 623 39.17 34.29 -29.86
CA ASP A 623 38.22 33.54 -30.70
C ASP A 623 38.87 32.93 -31.96
N GLY A 624 40.06 33.43 -32.32
CA GLY A 624 40.88 33.00 -33.46
C GLY A 624 40.83 33.93 -34.68
N VAL A 625 40.19 35.09 -34.59
CA VAL A 625 40.01 36.08 -35.66
C VAL A 625 40.71 37.41 -35.31
N ALA A 626 42.04 37.37 -35.24
CA ALA A 626 42.95 38.49 -34.98
C ALA A 626 42.41 39.91 -35.26
N ASN A 627 42.51 40.77 -34.24
CA ASN A 627 42.00 42.14 -34.01
C ASN A 627 41.77 43.12 -35.19
N GLY A 628 42.38 42.87 -36.34
CA GLY A 628 42.31 43.71 -37.53
C GLY A 628 41.39 43.21 -38.65
N ASP A 629 40.97 41.95 -38.61
CA ASP A 629 40.03 41.35 -39.57
C ASP A 629 38.64 41.07 -38.95
N ASP A 630 38.53 41.05 -37.62
CA ASP A 630 37.27 40.95 -36.86
C ASP A 630 36.48 42.30 -36.76
N VAL A 631 35.16 42.17 -36.59
CA VAL A 631 34.14 43.20 -36.39
C VAL A 631 33.95 43.59 -34.91
N PHE A 632 34.16 42.69 -33.94
CA PHE A 632 33.93 42.94 -32.50
C PHE A 632 35.13 42.57 -31.57
N PRO A 633 36.35 43.16 -31.70
CA PRO A 633 37.61 42.59 -31.15
C PRO A 633 37.85 42.66 -29.64
N ARG A 634 36.80 42.45 -28.85
CA ARG A 634 36.72 42.33 -27.39
C ARG A 634 35.48 41.52 -26.94
N ASP A 635 34.89 40.71 -27.81
CA ASP A 635 33.69 39.91 -27.55
C ASP A 635 33.85 38.49 -28.15
N PRO A 636 34.36 37.50 -27.37
CA PRO A 636 34.80 36.18 -27.85
C PRO A 636 33.69 35.27 -28.41
N ALA A 637 32.47 35.81 -28.54
CA ALA A 637 31.34 35.14 -29.13
C ALA A 637 31.07 35.56 -30.59
N GLU A 638 31.65 36.67 -31.10
CA GLU A 638 31.14 37.34 -32.31
C GLU A 638 32.20 37.88 -33.28
N TRP A 639 32.72 37.03 -34.18
CA TRP A 639 33.69 37.47 -35.22
C TRP A 639 33.10 38.19 -36.45
N ALA A 640 31.76 38.25 -36.59
CA ALA A 640 31.10 38.65 -37.84
C ALA A 640 29.71 39.26 -37.64
N ASN A 641 29.29 40.06 -38.63
CA ASN A 641 27.92 40.54 -38.83
C ASN A 641 27.65 40.53 -40.35
N LEU A 642 26.67 39.75 -40.80
CA LEU A 642 26.41 39.49 -42.22
C LEU A 642 25.44 40.50 -42.87
N ASP A 643 24.39 40.92 -42.16
CA ASP A 643 23.32 41.78 -42.69
C ASP A 643 23.67 43.30 -42.63
N GLY A 644 24.31 43.74 -41.56
CA GLY A 644 24.66 45.12 -41.24
C GLY A 644 23.97 45.78 -40.03
N ASP A 645 23.17 45.08 -39.20
CA ASP A 645 22.34 45.70 -38.15
C ASP A 645 23.13 46.20 -36.92
N GLY A 646 24.08 45.40 -36.41
CA GLY A 646 24.88 45.65 -35.21
C GLY A 646 24.93 44.53 -34.16
N ILE A 647 24.25 43.39 -34.37
CA ILE A 647 24.36 42.14 -33.62
C ILE A 647 25.42 41.24 -34.29
N GLY A 648 26.01 40.29 -33.57
CA GLY A 648 26.95 39.32 -34.14
C GLY A 648 26.27 38.06 -34.67
N ASP A 649 26.85 37.46 -35.71
CA ASP A 649 26.38 36.27 -36.44
C ASP A 649 26.03 35.04 -35.57
N ASN A 650 26.52 34.95 -34.33
CA ASN A 650 26.26 33.80 -33.44
C ASN A 650 25.16 34.07 -32.40
N SER A 651 24.89 35.34 -32.07
CA SER A 651 23.79 35.80 -31.21
C SER A 651 22.58 36.31 -31.98
N ASP A 652 22.70 36.50 -33.29
CA ASP A 652 21.59 36.92 -34.14
C ASP A 652 20.57 35.77 -34.34
N ASP A 653 19.29 36.13 -34.26
CA ASP A 653 18.16 35.24 -34.52
C ASP A 653 17.76 35.25 -36.02
N ASP A 654 18.22 36.21 -36.84
CA ASP A 654 17.91 36.39 -38.29
C ASP A 654 19.18 36.84 -39.06
N ILE A 655 20.13 35.91 -39.27
CA ILE A 655 21.53 36.22 -39.65
C ILE A 655 21.69 36.93 -41.02
N ASP A 656 20.72 36.85 -41.92
CA ASP A 656 20.77 37.57 -43.21
C ASP A 656 19.69 38.65 -43.40
N GLY A 657 18.82 38.84 -42.40
CA GLY A 657 17.88 39.94 -42.30
C GLY A 657 16.71 39.85 -43.28
N ASP A 658 16.28 38.65 -43.65
CA ASP A 658 15.14 38.46 -44.56
C ASP A 658 13.76 38.53 -43.88
N GLY A 659 13.73 38.33 -42.55
CA GLY A 659 12.56 38.40 -41.70
C GLY A 659 12.15 37.06 -41.09
N ILE A 660 12.67 35.93 -41.58
CA ILE A 660 12.39 34.60 -41.03
C ILE A 660 13.58 34.11 -40.19
N ILE A 661 13.38 34.12 -38.87
CA ILE A 661 14.42 33.73 -37.92
C ILE A 661 15.01 32.32 -38.14
N ASN A 662 16.32 32.22 -37.98
CA ASN A 662 17.21 31.06 -38.19
C ASN A 662 16.62 29.71 -37.75
N ARG A 663 15.90 29.70 -36.62
CA ARG A 663 15.31 28.47 -36.04
C ARG A 663 14.23 27.86 -36.92
N TYR A 664 13.40 28.67 -37.59
CA TYR A 664 12.33 28.21 -38.46
C TYR A 664 12.88 27.75 -39.81
N GLU A 665 13.87 28.47 -40.32
CA GLU A 665 14.60 28.08 -41.53
C GLU A 665 15.31 26.74 -41.41
N ASN A 666 16.09 26.55 -40.33
CA ASN A 666 16.71 25.25 -40.02
C ASN A 666 15.68 24.13 -39.87
N GLN A 667 14.47 24.43 -39.38
CA GLN A 667 13.37 23.48 -39.23
C GLN A 667 12.70 23.12 -40.57
N LEU A 668 12.73 24.01 -41.57
CA LEU A 668 12.18 23.80 -42.91
C LEU A 668 13.23 23.37 -43.96
N GLY A 669 14.51 23.53 -43.66
CA GLY A 669 15.63 23.17 -44.52
C GLY A 669 16.00 24.23 -45.56
N THR A 670 15.75 25.50 -45.26
CA THR A 670 16.30 26.67 -45.96
C THR A 670 17.68 27.05 -45.38
N ASP A 671 18.38 28.01 -45.98
CA ASP A 671 19.79 28.33 -45.70
C ASP A 671 19.92 29.72 -45.03
N PRO A 672 20.09 29.82 -43.69
CA PRO A 672 19.97 31.09 -42.92
C PRO A 672 21.14 32.06 -43.05
N ARG A 673 21.77 32.06 -44.22
CA ARG A 673 22.91 32.90 -44.61
C ARG A 673 22.82 33.31 -46.09
N ASP A 674 21.63 33.18 -46.70
CA ASP A 674 21.25 33.63 -48.04
C ASP A 674 19.77 34.07 -48.02
N ALA A 675 19.54 35.37 -47.82
CA ALA A 675 18.25 36.10 -47.85
C ALA A 675 17.45 36.01 -49.18
N SER A 676 17.75 35.02 -50.02
CA SER A 676 16.93 34.56 -51.14
C SER A 676 16.38 33.13 -50.95
N SER A 677 16.63 32.52 -49.79
CA SER A 677 16.15 31.20 -49.39
C SER A 677 14.81 31.20 -48.63
N VAL A 678 14.27 32.37 -48.29
CA VAL A 678 13.06 32.59 -47.47
C VAL A 678 11.94 31.54 -47.66
N PRO A 679 11.42 30.93 -46.57
CA PRO A 679 10.16 30.20 -46.56
C PRO A 679 8.95 31.09 -46.94
N PRO A 680 7.82 30.50 -47.38
CA PRO A 680 6.56 31.22 -47.46
C PRO A 680 6.04 31.63 -46.07
N ASP A 681 5.61 32.88 -45.95
CA ASP A 681 4.91 33.51 -44.83
C ASP A 681 3.79 34.35 -45.47
N MET A 682 2.54 34.16 -45.04
CA MET A 682 1.34 34.69 -45.69
C MET A 682 0.82 35.98 -45.05
N ASP A 683 0.85 36.12 -43.72
CA ASP A 683 0.38 37.30 -42.99
C ASP A 683 1.52 38.31 -42.71
N GLY A 684 2.76 37.82 -42.58
CA GLY A 684 3.97 38.58 -42.33
C GLY A 684 4.37 38.75 -40.86
N ASP A 685 3.97 37.84 -39.96
CA ASP A 685 4.37 37.87 -38.54
C ASP A 685 5.80 37.37 -38.26
N GLY A 686 6.41 36.63 -39.20
CA GLY A 686 7.73 36.01 -39.07
C GLY A 686 7.72 34.50 -38.76
N ILE A 687 6.55 33.86 -38.73
CA ILE A 687 6.36 32.40 -38.65
C ILE A 687 5.93 31.86 -40.03
N PRO A 688 6.71 30.97 -40.67
CA PRO A 688 6.34 30.43 -41.98
C PRO A 688 5.03 29.61 -42.02
N ASP A 689 4.35 29.63 -43.18
CA ASP A 689 3.08 28.93 -43.54
C ASP A 689 2.94 27.46 -43.10
N ALA A 690 4.07 26.79 -42.88
CA ALA A 690 4.17 25.37 -42.56
C ALA A 690 4.40 25.08 -41.07
N LEU A 691 4.66 26.13 -40.28
CA LEU A 691 4.90 26.10 -38.83
C LEU A 691 3.88 26.91 -38.04
N ASP A 692 3.15 27.82 -38.71
CA ASP A 692 2.13 28.65 -38.08
C ASP A 692 0.81 27.89 -37.81
N ASP A 693 0.20 28.25 -36.69
CA ASP A 693 -1.10 27.78 -36.23
C ASP A 693 -2.25 28.73 -36.68
N ASP A 694 -2.02 29.94 -37.22
CA ASP A 694 -3.05 30.98 -37.55
C ASP A 694 -2.72 31.73 -38.87
N ARG A 695 -2.57 30.98 -39.98
CA ARG A 695 -1.72 31.34 -41.15
C ARG A 695 -2.10 32.61 -41.90
N ASP A 696 -3.38 32.97 -41.93
CA ASP A 696 -3.85 34.16 -42.62
C ASP A 696 -4.03 35.38 -41.69
N GLY A 697 -3.70 35.24 -40.40
CA GLY A 697 -3.66 36.32 -39.42
C GLY A 697 -5.05 36.80 -38.95
N ASP A 698 -6.08 35.96 -39.14
CA ASP A 698 -7.47 36.22 -38.75
C ASP A 698 -7.66 36.26 -37.21
N GLY A 699 -7.00 35.34 -36.50
CA GLY A 699 -7.19 35.11 -35.06
C GLY A 699 -7.92 33.79 -34.72
N VAL A 700 -8.26 32.99 -35.74
CA VAL A 700 -8.85 31.65 -35.61
C VAL A 700 -7.89 30.60 -36.15
N ALA A 701 -7.17 29.96 -35.22
CA ALA A 701 -6.16 28.96 -35.57
C ALA A 701 -6.64 27.88 -36.58
N ASN A 702 -5.78 27.60 -37.57
CA ASN A 702 -5.84 26.65 -38.70
C ASN A 702 -6.47 25.27 -38.44
N SER A 703 -6.55 24.84 -37.18
CA SER A 703 -7.14 23.56 -36.73
C SER A 703 -8.63 23.63 -36.37
N LYS A 704 -9.20 24.83 -36.35
CA LYS A 704 -10.62 25.13 -36.08
C LYS A 704 -11.26 25.92 -37.20
N ASP A 705 -10.44 26.68 -37.93
CA ASP A 705 -10.86 27.40 -39.10
C ASP A 705 -11.33 26.45 -40.23
N VAL A 706 -12.32 26.89 -41.00
CA VAL A 706 -12.89 26.15 -42.14
C VAL A 706 -12.23 26.56 -43.46
N PHE A 707 -11.66 27.76 -43.55
CA PHE A 707 -10.97 28.32 -44.71
C PHE A 707 -9.60 28.92 -44.33
N PRO A 708 -8.59 28.12 -43.89
CA PRO A 708 -7.28 28.59 -43.36
C PRO A 708 -6.31 29.18 -44.41
N ASP A 709 -6.84 29.91 -45.40
CA ASP A 709 -6.18 30.60 -46.50
C ASP A 709 -6.98 31.89 -46.91
N ASP A 710 -7.95 32.36 -46.10
CA ASP A 710 -8.80 33.54 -46.37
C ASP A 710 -9.23 34.26 -45.07
N VAL A 711 -8.46 35.30 -44.71
CA VAL A 711 -8.58 36.25 -43.56
C VAL A 711 -9.92 37.02 -43.42
N SER A 712 -11.02 36.47 -43.92
CA SER A 712 -12.36 37.03 -43.87
C SER A 712 -13.44 35.99 -43.54
N GLU A 713 -13.15 34.69 -43.55
CA GLU A 713 -14.13 33.62 -43.38
C GLU A 713 -13.59 32.47 -42.52
N TRP A 714 -14.00 32.38 -41.26
CA TRP A 714 -13.49 31.38 -40.30
C TRP A 714 -14.47 30.22 -39.97
N ALA A 715 -15.69 30.28 -40.49
CA ALA A 715 -16.78 29.36 -40.16
C ALA A 715 -17.74 29.14 -41.33
N ASP A 716 -18.36 27.97 -41.35
CA ASP A 716 -19.41 27.51 -42.28
C ASP A 716 -20.47 26.79 -41.43
N LEU A 717 -21.57 27.49 -41.10
CA LEU A 717 -22.58 27.01 -40.14
C LEU A 717 -23.51 25.92 -40.72
N ASP A 718 -23.79 25.97 -42.02
CA ASP A 718 -24.72 25.08 -42.73
C ASP A 718 -24.00 23.90 -43.44
N GLY A 719 -22.78 24.11 -43.92
CA GLY A 719 -21.95 23.12 -44.60
C GLY A 719 -21.97 23.15 -46.14
N ASP A 720 -22.46 24.23 -46.75
CA ASP A 720 -22.49 24.48 -48.21
C ASP A 720 -21.08 24.72 -48.80
N GLY A 721 -20.14 25.28 -48.03
CA GLY A 721 -18.80 25.68 -48.48
C GLY A 721 -18.63 27.17 -48.82
N ILE A 722 -19.56 28.02 -48.37
CA ILE A 722 -19.43 29.49 -48.30
C ILE A 722 -19.29 29.89 -46.82
N GLY A 723 -18.47 30.91 -46.54
CA GLY A 723 -18.25 31.36 -45.16
C GLY A 723 -19.37 32.22 -44.57
N ASP A 724 -19.52 32.14 -43.24
CA ASP A 724 -20.51 32.81 -42.38
C ASP A 724 -20.66 34.34 -42.60
N ASN A 725 -19.63 35.02 -43.11
CA ASN A 725 -19.64 36.47 -43.36
C ASN A 725 -19.99 36.82 -44.82
N ALA A 726 -19.75 35.90 -45.76
CA ALA A 726 -20.11 36.04 -47.18
C ALA A 726 -21.50 35.48 -47.53
N ASP A 727 -22.05 34.59 -46.71
CA ASP A 727 -23.32 33.91 -47.01
C ASP A 727 -24.57 34.79 -46.80
N ASP A 728 -25.56 34.59 -47.67
CA ASP A 728 -26.88 35.20 -47.64
C ASP A 728 -27.90 34.38 -46.81
N ASP A 729 -27.69 33.09 -46.51
CA ASP A 729 -28.66 32.12 -45.91
C ASP A 729 -27.97 31.20 -44.86
N ARG A 730 -27.42 31.81 -43.78
CA ARG A 730 -26.30 31.25 -43.00
C ARG A 730 -26.57 29.92 -42.31
N ASP A 731 -27.78 29.71 -41.79
CA ASP A 731 -28.13 28.41 -41.20
C ASP A 731 -28.78 27.45 -42.22
N GLY A 732 -29.02 27.92 -43.45
CA GLY A 732 -29.47 27.17 -44.62
C GLY A 732 -30.91 26.66 -44.57
N ASP A 733 -31.80 27.26 -43.78
CA ASP A 733 -33.21 26.85 -43.74
C ASP A 733 -33.98 27.17 -45.04
N GLY A 734 -33.47 28.11 -45.85
CA GLY A 734 -34.04 28.58 -47.10
C GLY A 734 -34.63 29.99 -47.07
N PHE A 735 -34.52 30.70 -45.95
CA PHE A 735 -34.80 32.14 -45.81
C PHE A 735 -33.49 32.90 -45.60
N SER A 736 -33.18 33.84 -46.49
CA SER A 736 -31.95 34.63 -46.34
C SER A 736 -31.95 35.48 -45.05
N ASN A 737 -30.78 35.64 -44.43
CA ASN A 737 -30.51 36.40 -43.21
C ASN A 737 -31.25 37.76 -43.13
N ALA A 738 -31.39 38.43 -44.29
CA ALA A 738 -32.04 39.73 -44.43
C ALA A 738 -33.59 39.71 -44.38
N ILE A 739 -34.22 38.55 -44.54
CA ILE A 739 -35.66 38.31 -44.39
C ILE A 739 -35.98 38.03 -42.92
N GLU A 740 -35.19 37.16 -42.29
CA GLU A 740 -35.31 36.79 -40.89
C GLU A 740 -35.14 37.98 -39.94
N LEU A 741 -34.07 38.77 -40.13
CA LEU A 741 -33.83 40.01 -39.39
C LEU A 741 -34.97 41.04 -39.57
N ALA A 742 -35.77 40.92 -40.65
CA ALA A 742 -36.95 41.74 -40.87
C ALA A 742 -38.24 41.14 -40.26
N ALA A 743 -38.30 39.82 -40.04
CA ALA A 743 -39.35 39.14 -39.28
C ALA A 743 -39.11 39.21 -37.76
N GLY A 744 -37.86 39.30 -37.34
CA GLY A 744 -37.42 39.22 -35.93
C GLY A 744 -37.05 37.79 -35.49
N THR A 745 -36.69 36.92 -36.43
CA THR A 745 -36.11 35.60 -36.15
C THR A 745 -34.57 35.65 -36.11
N ASP A 746 -33.88 34.52 -36.00
CA ASP A 746 -32.46 34.44 -35.60
C ASP A 746 -31.62 33.75 -36.69
N ASP A 747 -30.78 34.53 -37.40
CA ASP A 747 -30.08 34.17 -38.65
C ASP A 747 -28.88 33.20 -38.46
N ARG A 748 -29.09 32.25 -37.55
CA ARG A 748 -28.13 31.34 -36.89
C ARG A 748 -28.79 30.09 -36.28
N ASP A 749 -30.12 29.92 -36.33
CA ASP A 749 -30.85 28.76 -35.83
C ASP A 749 -31.93 28.33 -36.83
N LYS A 750 -31.62 27.26 -37.58
CA LYS A 750 -32.44 26.59 -38.60
C LYS A 750 -33.84 26.11 -38.14
N THR A 751 -34.24 26.42 -36.90
CA THR A 751 -35.57 26.18 -36.34
C THR A 751 -36.35 27.47 -36.03
N SER A 752 -35.75 28.63 -36.31
CA SER A 752 -36.21 29.99 -36.03
C SER A 752 -36.68 30.68 -37.33
N PHE A 753 -37.72 30.15 -37.98
CA PHE A 753 -38.14 30.62 -39.31
C PHE A 753 -39.37 31.54 -39.29
N PRO A 754 -39.55 32.45 -40.28
CA PRO A 754 -40.71 33.34 -40.35
C PRO A 754 -42.04 32.59 -40.65
N ASP A 755 -43.03 32.77 -39.76
CA ASP A 755 -44.33 32.07 -39.82
C ASP A 755 -45.50 33.06 -40.00
N GLU A 756 -46.15 33.05 -41.18
CA GLU A 756 -47.26 33.97 -41.55
C GLU A 756 -48.62 33.27 -41.82
N GLU A 757 -48.69 31.93 -41.84
CA GLU A 757 -49.99 31.22 -41.89
C GLU A 757 -50.52 31.00 -40.45
N GLY A 758 -51.71 30.40 -40.30
CA GLY A 758 -52.34 30.31 -38.97
C GLY A 758 -53.26 29.11 -38.79
N PRO A 759 -53.46 28.63 -37.55
CA PRO A 759 -53.73 27.23 -37.26
C PRO A 759 -55.06 26.74 -37.83
N VAL A 760 -55.02 25.60 -38.52
CA VAL A 760 -56.17 24.98 -39.18
C VAL A 760 -57.00 24.18 -38.18
N LEU A 761 -58.26 24.58 -38.01
CA LEU A 761 -59.26 23.87 -37.17
C LEU A 761 -60.04 22.81 -37.98
N ASP A 762 -60.17 21.59 -37.43
CA ASP A 762 -60.93 20.50 -38.06
C ASP A 762 -61.64 19.59 -37.01
N PHE A 763 -62.59 18.77 -37.46
CA PHE A 763 -63.35 17.78 -36.66
C PHE A 763 -64.04 18.30 -35.38
N VAL A 764 -64.27 19.62 -35.30
CA VAL A 764 -64.90 20.33 -34.18
C VAL A 764 -66.31 19.81 -33.88
N LYS A 765 -66.55 19.32 -32.66
CA LYS A 765 -67.81 18.68 -32.24
C LYS A 765 -68.06 18.77 -30.72
N TRP A 766 -69.32 18.97 -30.34
CA TRP A 766 -69.78 18.83 -28.95
C TRP A 766 -69.86 17.36 -28.51
N ILE A 767 -69.65 17.12 -27.21
CA ILE A 767 -69.77 15.83 -26.52
C ILE A 767 -70.77 15.94 -25.35
N ASP A 768 -71.21 14.81 -24.78
CA ASP A 768 -72.29 14.79 -23.79
C ASP A 768 -71.90 15.54 -22.49
N GLY A 769 -72.46 16.74 -22.33
CA GLY A 769 -72.05 17.75 -21.35
C GLY A 769 -71.87 19.12 -22.03
N PRO A 770 -71.47 20.17 -21.29
CA PRO A 770 -71.25 21.49 -21.86
C PRO A 770 -69.78 21.62 -22.31
N ALA A 771 -69.35 20.73 -23.22
CA ALA A 771 -67.95 20.60 -23.63
C ALA A 771 -67.79 20.44 -25.15
N LEU A 772 -66.86 21.20 -25.72
CA LEU A 772 -66.48 21.16 -27.12
C LEU A 772 -65.10 20.50 -27.25
N GLN A 773 -64.92 19.62 -28.23
CA GLN A 773 -63.61 19.09 -28.61
C GLN A 773 -63.40 19.21 -30.12
N GLY A 774 -62.15 19.18 -30.56
CA GLY A 774 -61.80 19.19 -31.97
C GLY A 774 -60.30 18.98 -32.17
N MET A 775 -59.88 19.07 -33.43
CA MET A 775 -58.47 19.06 -33.80
C MET A 775 -58.04 20.43 -34.29
N VAL A 776 -56.78 20.75 -34.04
CA VAL A 776 -56.13 22.00 -34.44
C VAL A 776 -54.73 21.65 -34.91
N TYR A 777 -54.34 22.15 -36.08
CA TYR A 777 -53.05 21.87 -36.69
C TYR A 777 -52.38 23.17 -37.07
N ASP A 778 -51.07 23.13 -37.16
CA ASP A 778 -50.21 24.27 -37.43
C ASP A 778 -48.98 23.72 -38.14
N ASP A 779 -48.55 24.37 -39.22
CA ASP A 779 -47.45 23.92 -40.07
C ASP A 779 -46.11 24.62 -39.79
N GLY A 780 -46.11 25.67 -38.97
CA GLY A 780 -44.91 26.32 -38.44
C GLY A 780 -44.66 26.07 -36.95
N MET A 781 -44.62 27.13 -36.14
CA MET A 781 -44.09 27.08 -34.76
C MET A 781 -44.98 26.32 -33.75
N GLY A 782 -46.22 26.00 -34.08
CA GLY A 782 -47.14 25.20 -33.29
C GLY A 782 -48.15 26.04 -32.49
N VAL A 783 -49.36 25.49 -32.32
CA VAL A 783 -50.49 26.09 -31.59
C VAL A 783 -50.10 26.50 -30.15
N GLU A 784 -50.28 27.77 -29.80
CA GLU A 784 -50.11 28.28 -28.42
C GLU A 784 -51.38 28.02 -27.60
N SER A 785 -52.56 28.41 -28.09
CA SER A 785 -53.81 28.16 -27.38
C SER A 785 -55.08 28.17 -28.24
N VAL A 786 -56.15 27.57 -27.70
CA VAL A 786 -57.49 27.52 -28.31
C VAL A 786 -58.53 27.92 -27.25
N TRP A 787 -59.54 28.69 -27.62
CA TRP A 787 -60.60 29.12 -26.69
C TRP A 787 -61.94 29.43 -27.38
N LEU A 788 -62.99 29.59 -26.58
CA LEU A 788 -64.34 29.96 -26.98
C LEU A 788 -64.72 31.34 -26.44
N ASN A 789 -65.20 32.22 -27.32
CA ASN A 789 -65.71 33.56 -27.03
C ASN A 789 -67.23 33.65 -27.26
N ALA A 790 -67.98 34.12 -26.27
CA ALA A 790 -69.40 34.46 -26.43
C ALA A 790 -69.57 35.86 -27.07
N PRO A 791 -70.66 36.11 -27.81
CA PRO A 791 -71.04 37.46 -28.26
C PRO A 791 -71.26 38.45 -27.12
N ASP A 792 -71.60 37.94 -25.92
CA ASP A 792 -71.98 38.72 -24.74
C ASP A 792 -70.80 38.99 -23.77
N GLY A 793 -69.63 38.41 -24.04
CA GLY A 793 -68.38 38.67 -23.30
C GLY A 793 -67.83 37.53 -22.44
N ASP A 794 -68.56 36.42 -22.30
CA ASP A 794 -68.07 35.21 -21.62
C ASP A 794 -66.92 34.53 -22.42
N PHE A 795 -65.94 33.97 -21.70
CA PHE A 795 -64.71 33.39 -22.26
C PHE A 795 -64.43 32.02 -21.62
N CYS A 796 -64.12 31.01 -22.45
CA CYS A 796 -63.80 29.66 -22.02
C CYS A 796 -62.46 29.23 -22.65
N ARG A 797 -61.37 29.15 -21.88
CA ARG A 797 -60.07 28.65 -22.40
C ARG A 797 -60.12 27.14 -22.58
N GLY A 798 -59.56 26.64 -23.67
CA GLY A 798 -59.34 25.22 -23.89
C GLY A 798 -58.01 24.74 -23.33
N THR A 799 -57.90 23.42 -23.22
CA THR A 799 -56.64 22.71 -23.02
C THR A 799 -56.31 21.92 -24.28
N LEU A 800 -55.03 21.92 -24.66
CA LEU A 800 -54.48 20.97 -25.63
C LEU A 800 -54.21 19.67 -24.86
N VAL A 801 -54.96 18.62 -25.15
CA VAL A 801 -54.97 17.37 -24.36
C VAL A 801 -53.80 16.46 -24.77
N TYR A 802 -53.44 16.52 -26.05
CA TYR A 802 -52.21 16.00 -26.67
C TYR A 802 -52.05 16.67 -28.04
N THR A 803 -50.99 16.37 -28.79
CA THR A 803 -50.64 17.04 -30.05
C THR A 803 -51.83 17.14 -31.02
N GLY A 804 -52.17 18.39 -31.34
CA GLY A 804 -53.24 18.76 -32.25
C GLY A 804 -54.69 18.45 -31.80
N HIS A 805 -54.93 18.10 -30.52
CA HIS A 805 -56.27 17.85 -29.99
C HIS A 805 -56.62 18.83 -28.87
N PHE A 806 -57.70 19.60 -29.05
CA PHE A 806 -58.17 20.55 -28.04
C PHE A 806 -59.50 20.11 -27.41
N ARG A 807 -59.69 20.49 -26.13
CA ARG A 807 -60.95 20.36 -25.40
C ARG A 807 -61.25 21.66 -24.65
N ILE A 808 -62.51 22.10 -24.67
CA ILE A 808 -63.00 23.27 -23.94
C ILE A 808 -64.24 22.84 -23.15
N ASP A 809 -64.10 22.72 -21.83
CA ASP A 809 -65.22 22.50 -20.89
C ASP A 809 -65.70 23.86 -20.35
N CYS A 810 -67.01 24.17 -20.40
CA CYS A 810 -67.49 25.46 -19.90
C CYS A 810 -68.98 25.42 -19.44
N PRO A 811 -69.29 25.62 -18.15
CA PRO A 811 -70.62 25.36 -17.60
C PRO A 811 -71.69 26.43 -17.92
N GLN A 812 -72.95 25.98 -18.07
CA GLN A 812 -74.19 26.79 -18.09
C GLN A 812 -74.30 27.89 -19.18
N MET A 813 -74.17 27.48 -20.45
CA MET A 813 -74.39 28.35 -21.61
C MET A 813 -75.90 28.65 -21.86
N GLN A 814 -76.46 29.71 -21.27
CA GLN A 814 -77.92 30.00 -21.38
C GLN A 814 -78.32 31.21 -22.26
N ASN A 815 -77.40 32.09 -22.69
CA ASN A 815 -77.78 33.40 -23.26
C ASN A 815 -77.57 33.59 -24.77
N SER A 816 -76.63 32.89 -25.43
CA SER A 816 -76.31 33.07 -26.85
C SER A 816 -76.10 31.73 -27.58
N PRO A 817 -76.76 31.49 -28.73
CA PRO A 817 -76.73 30.19 -29.43
C PRO A 817 -75.50 29.95 -30.31
N ARG A 818 -74.67 30.97 -30.55
CA ARG A 818 -73.43 30.85 -31.35
C ARG A 818 -72.26 31.59 -30.71
N TRP A 819 -71.11 30.94 -30.75
CA TRP A 819 -69.86 31.39 -30.14
C TRP A 819 -68.73 31.34 -31.20
N GLN A 820 -67.66 32.10 -30.96
CA GLN A 820 -66.44 32.03 -31.76
C GLN A 820 -65.45 31.09 -31.11
N LEU A 821 -65.11 30.00 -31.79
CA LEU A 821 -63.90 29.22 -31.52
C LEU A 821 -62.72 29.97 -32.16
N VAL A 822 -61.65 30.18 -31.40
CA VAL A 822 -60.41 30.80 -31.89
C VAL A 822 -59.24 29.89 -31.54
N ALA A 823 -58.33 29.71 -32.49
CA ALA A 823 -57.01 29.14 -32.29
C ALA A 823 -55.94 30.18 -32.61
N GLU A 824 -54.83 30.14 -31.87
CA GLU A 824 -53.66 31.00 -31.99
C GLU A 824 -52.40 30.14 -31.87
N ASP A 825 -51.46 30.33 -32.80
CA ASP A 825 -50.10 29.79 -32.80
C ASP A 825 -49.13 30.66 -31.99
N LYS A 826 -47.87 30.23 -31.89
CA LYS A 826 -46.82 30.97 -31.17
C LYS A 826 -46.30 32.21 -31.92
N ALA A 827 -46.54 32.35 -33.23
CA ALA A 827 -46.28 33.60 -33.95
C ALA A 827 -47.33 34.68 -33.63
N GLY A 828 -48.51 34.24 -33.17
CA GLY A 828 -49.67 35.08 -32.85
C GLY A 828 -50.64 35.23 -34.02
N ASN A 829 -50.51 34.42 -35.08
CA ASN A 829 -51.51 34.34 -36.15
C ASN A 829 -52.76 33.60 -35.61
N LYS A 830 -53.94 33.84 -36.21
CA LYS A 830 -55.23 33.41 -35.59
C LYS A 830 -56.28 32.97 -36.58
N THR A 831 -56.83 31.79 -36.34
CA THR A 831 -57.97 31.24 -37.08
C THR A 831 -59.23 31.31 -36.22
N VAL A 832 -60.32 31.84 -36.80
CA VAL A 832 -61.60 32.05 -36.12
C VAL A 832 -62.73 31.29 -36.83
N GLN A 833 -63.34 30.34 -36.13
CA GLN A 833 -64.48 29.55 -36.60
C GLN A 833 -65.72 29.84 -35.74
N TRP A 834 -66.91 29.84 -36.33
CA TRP A 834 -68.17 29.95 -35.59
C TRP A 834 -68.76 28.57 -35.30
N VAL A 835 -69.25 28.36 -34.08
CA VAL A 835 -69.94 27.13 -33.66
C VAL A 835 -71.30 27.43 -33.05
N ASP A 836 -72.30 26.61 -33.40
CA ASP A 836 -73.65 26.59 -32.80
C ASP A 836 -73.68 25.65 -31.59
N ILE A 837 -74.39 26.01 -30.52
CA ILE A 837 -74.62 25.16 -29.34
C ILE A 837 -75.84 24.24 -29.58
N PRO A 838 -75.81 22.95 -29.17
CA PRO A 838 -76.98 22.08 -29.23
C PRO A 838 -78.07 22.49 -28.24
N ASP A 839 -79.34 22.49 -28.67
CA ASP A 839 -80.48 22.63 -27.74
C ASP A 839 -80.46 21.50 -26.70
N ALA A 840 -80.72 21.84 -25.42
CA ALA A 840 -80.80 20.87 -24.34
C ALA A 840 -82.22 20.31 -24.17
N ASP A 841 -82.37 18.99 -24.30
CA ASP A 841 -83.58 18.18 -23.99
C ASP A 841 -83.56 17.65 -22.54
#